data_AF-A0AB34G9L3-F1
#
_entry.id   AF-A0AB34G9L3-F1
#
_cell.length_a   1.000
_cell.length_b   1.000
_cell.length_c   1.000
_cell.angle_alpha   90.00
_cell.angle_beta   90.00
_cell.angle_gamma   90.00
#
_symmetry.space_group_name_H-M   'P 1'
#
loop_
_entity.id
_entity.type
_entity.pdbx_description
1 polymer ?
#
loop_
_entity_poly.entity_id
_entity_poly.type
_entity_poly.pdbx_seq_one_letter_code
_entity_poly.pdbx_strand_id
1 'polypeptide(L)'
;MSGTDVRSEKTAPESEPSATWTGDSSPLNGDHIVDWDGPNDTHNPRNWPGGKRWAHVIVVALLGLLTNMAPTMCAPGIDDIARDFHIESPAVSTLAITLYVLGIALGPMLMSPLSEVYGRLPIYHASNAIFVVFVIASALARSLPQFMVFRFLSGCAGGTPMALGGGTIADVTSLEQRASAMSLFSLGPLTGPVLGPLIGGFVAGAIGWRWTFWLLAILGGALAAATVVVMRETQPRVLLERKAKRLRASTGSQDLVSRLARTDSANQILVQALVRPMSLLFRSPILLVISLYVALVFGLLYILFTTFSPVFEGQYGFTTSTSGLVYLGLGIALVLDVLLFGAINSRVQARILKSHGLQRPLPEHRLVLMIFLSPFVAVGMFIYGWTVHYKVHWIVPIIGTTFVGFGAFFVVMPAQLYIVDLFGSEAAASALSANLLLRYVSGTFLPLAAPSMYKTLGYGWGNTLLGFLALAFIPAPILFYNNGASNSDGSADSGFGEMVDESWKPEYMELDSLDLAFLRHDDTMFPGGAYSSATGITTPATNIASFDFADSWLSPTDTAIDHPARDARPDSRGPVVDLTALLADMTCYENQLLRLREAESPHNSFTSDINSYRGLRLGQLQPLSMHAGRALATRARKAVSMLLDSLGGSEGMLGLSSDVRIINSSRPDSLGEGSGGQLGMLTSEKTILFKEGVILGSDVIVLEQDPSKDRHSHESGVQIGPSVIALLDKYDATGRPAAIPAQYMSVAWRKWLRVLNVDSPRQMSNWGCLYLILRANFDGMKSDTVPSPPGPKSGDGMAEYRSGKRVTGLKYDKEVGVVHVHFVDVTSGDEGIITTHLAPTRREYAGYIAWRGTVPERLVSDETVQYFSNRLNFSLMKGTYFISYIIPTEGGHVKPGERLINWVWYYIVPEGSPEMKAIFTDIHGKTHGNTVPQGLVNPSIWDRQVARYISQMIPPLAEIVSKTPKAFVTKVREAQCNVDSSFFDGHAVLVGDAFTAFRSHMGMASEQAARHCWQMDRLWRGEITQKQRDQEAALYANKFILLNRIIGLGGLELAFQVCNNVSSYAWLTIKHGLGFS
;
A
#
# COMPACT_ATOMS: atom_id res chain seq x y z
N MET A 1 53.92 -56.63 -54.14
CA MET A 1 53.53 -55.28 -54.58
C MET A 1 53.03 -54.56 -53.32
N SER A 2 53.66 -53.57 -52.68
CA SER A 2 54.47 -52.39 -53.09
C SER A 2 53.63 -51.10 -53.13
N GLY A 3 53.93 -50.13 -52.25
CA GLY A 3 53.42 -48.74 -52.36
C GLY A 3 52.85 -48.10 -51.08
N THR A 4 53.73 -47.49 -50.27
CA THR A 4 53.60 -46.16 -49.60
C THR A 4 52.23 -45.53 -49.28
N ASP A 5 52.04 -45.14 -48.01
CA ASP A 5 52.08 -43.74 -47.48
C ASP A 5 51.66 -42.56 -48.40
N VAL A 6 51.07 -41.43 -47.98
CA VAL A 6 50.59 -40.81 -46.70
C VAL A 6 49.72 -39.58 -47.13
N ARG A 7 48.81 -38.89 -46.39
CA ARG A 7 48.51 -38.60 -44.97
C ARG A 7 46.98 -38.39 -44.80
N SER A 8 46.41 -38.56 -43.59
CA SER A 8 45.18 -37.84 -43.20
C SER A 8 45.06 -37.70 -41.68
N GLU A 9 45.17 -36.48 -41.14
CA GLU A 9 45.04 -36.22 -39.71
C GLU A 9 43.58 -36.18 -39.28
N LYS A 10 43.26 -36.90 -38.20
CA LYS A 10 42.00 -36.72 -37.45
C LYS A 10 42.23 -35.64 -36.41
N THR A 11 41.65 -34.47 -36.60
CA THR A 11 41.51 -33.48 -35.54
C THR A 11 40.62 -34.01 -34.42
N ALA A 12 40.94 -33.65 -33.18
CA ALA A 12 40.12 -33.98 -32.01
C ALA A 12 38.83 -33.13 -32.00
N PRO A 13 37.74 -33.57 -31.34
CA PRO A 13 36.57 -32.74 -31.13
C PRO A 13 36.94 -31.56 -30.20
N GLU A 14 36.55 -30.35 -30.61
CA GLU A 14 36.78 -29.13 -29.84
C GLU A 14 35.96 -29.15 -28.54
N SER A 15 36.59 -28.76 -27.43
CA SER A 15 35.92 -28.59 -26.13
C SER A 15 35.17 -27.25 -26.10
N GLU A 16 33.87 -27.27 -25.78
CA GLU A 16 33.07 -26.05 -25.63
C GLU A 16 33.67 -25.10 -24.57
N PRO A 17 33.64 -23.77 -24.80
CA PRO A 17 34.23 -22.80 -23.89
C PRO A 17 33.42 -22.68 -22.59
N SER A 18 34.05 -23.01 -21.46
CA SER A 18 33.48 -22.75 -20.14
C SER A 18 33.44 -21.25 -19.85
N ALA A 19 32.26 -20.69 -19.62
CA ALA A 19 32.10 -19.27 -19.28
C ALA A 19 32.80 -18.93 -17.94
N THR A 20 33.94 -18.24 -18.02
CA THR A 20 34.70 -17.76 -16.87
C THR A 20 34.18 -16.41 -16.40
N TRP A 21 33.48 -16.40 -15.27
CA TRP A 21 33.19 -15.16 -14.54
C TRP A 21 34.44 -14.68 -13.80
N THR A 22 35.06 -13.60 -14.27
CA THR A 22 36.20 -12.96 -13.63
C THR A 22 35.75 -12.00 -12.53
N GLY A 23 35.29 -12.56 -11.41
CA GLY A 23 35.19 -11.84 -10.14
C GLY A 23 36.52 -11.91 -9.39
N ASP A 24 37.18 -10.76 -9.19
CA ASP A 24 38.55 -10.72 -8.68
C ASP A 24 38.62 -11.28 -7.24
N SER A 25 39.35 -12.39 -7.09
CA SER A 25 39.56 -13.09 -5.84
C SER A 25 40.87 -13.87 -5.90
N SER A 26 41.71 -13.72 -4.87
CA SER A 26 43.07 -14.26 -4.87
C SER A 26 43.06 -15.79 -5.02
N PRO A 27 44.00 -16.37 -5.79
CA PRO A 27 44.00 -17.81 -6.07
C PRO A 27 44.36 -18.63 -4.83
N LEU A 28 43.34 -19.10 -4.11
CA LEU A 28 43.47 -20.21 -3.16
C LEU A 28 43.81 -21.48 -3.95
N ASN A 29 44.85 -22.20 -3.51
CA ASN A 29 45.32 -23.41 -4.20
C ASN A 29 44.20 -24.46 -4.34
N GLY A 30 44.17 -25.12 -5.49
CA GLY A 30 43.07 -26.02 -5.89
C GLY A 30 42.81 -27.21 -4.93
N ASP A 31 43.81 -27.61 -4.14
CA ASP A 31 43.70 -28.68 -3.14
C ASP A 31 42.66 -28.42 -2.03
N HIS A 32 42.22 -27.15 -1.86
CA HIS A 32 41.29 -26.74 -0.81
C HIS A 32 39.82 -26.71 -1.25
N ILE A 33 39.49 -26.94 -2.52
CA ILE A 33 38.12 -26.81 -3.06
C ILE A 33 37.47 -28.18 -3.25
N VAL A 34 36.33 -28.39 -2.61
CA VAL A 34 35.54 -29.64 -2.67
C VAL A 34 34.49 -29.57 -3.78
N ASP A 35 34.64 -30.44 -4.77
CA ASP A 35 33.73 -30.61 -5.91
C ASP A 35 33.35 -32.10 -6.12
N TRP A 36 32.66 -32.44 -7.20
CA TRP A 36 32.32 -33.81 -7.60
C TRP A 36 33.55 -34.66 -7.97
N ASP A 37 33.49 -35.97 -7.78
CA ASP A 37 34.59 -36.92 -8.07
C ASP A 37 34.78 -37.21 -9.58
N GLY A 38 34.44 -36.25 -10.44
CA GLY A 38 34.47 -36.36 -11.90
C GLY A 38 33.09 -36.29 -12.58
N PRO A 39 33.04 -36.27 -13.92
CA PRO A 39 31.79 -36.07 -14.67
C PRO A 39 30.74 -37.17 -14.45
N ASN A 40 31.17 -38.37 -14.06
CA ASN A 40 30.32 -39.55 -13.82
C ASN A 40 30.00 -39.80 -12.33
N ASP A 41 30.28 -38.85 -11.42
CA ASP A 41 30.01 -39.02 -9.98
C ASP A 41 28.53 -39.35 -9.72
N THR A 42 28.28 -40.48 -9.05
CA THR A 42 26.93 -40.98 -8.75
C THR A 42 26.17 -40.15 -7.71
N HIS A 43 26.86 -39.29 -6.95
CA HIS A 43 26.24 -38.33 -6.04
C HIS A 43 25.59 -37.17 -6.79
N ASN A 44 26.06 -36.85 -8.00
CA ASN A 44 25.48 -35.80 -8.84
C ASN A 44 24.09 -36.23 -9.34
N PRO A 45 23.01 -35.48 -9.06
CA PRO A 45 21.65 -35.90 -9.42
C PRO A 45 21.39 -36.08 -10.91
N ARG A 46 22.20 -35.47 -11.79
CA ARG A 46 22.14 -35.66 -13.25
C ARG A 46 22.54 -37.07 -13.69
N ASN A 47 23.43 -37.71 -12.92
CA ASN A 47 24.01 -39.01 -13.23
C ASN A 47 23.20 -40.19 -12.66
N TRP A 48 22.08 -39.92 -11.97
CA TRP A 48 21.23 -40.97 -11.42
C TRP A 48 20.58 -41.84 -12.52
N PRO A 49 20.24 -43.11 -12.23
CA PRO A 49 19.49 -43.97 -13.14
C PRO A 49 18.21 -43.30 -13.64
N GLY A 50 17.91 -43.43 -14.94
CA GLY A 50 16.82 -42.69 -15.60
C GLY A 50 15.48 -42.81 -14.88
N GLY A 51 15.10 -44.01 -14.41
CA GLY A 51 13.87 -44.22 -13.65
C GLY A 51 13.79 -43.39 -12.36
N LYS A 52 14.90 -43.24 -11.62
CA LYS A 52 14.94 -42.38 -10.41
C LYS A 52 14.76 -40.91 -10.77
N ARG A 53 15.37 -40.44 -11.86
CA ARG A 53 15.25 -39.06 -12.35
C ARG A 53 13.82 -38.74 -12.79
N TRP A 54 13.25 -39.56 -13.68
CA TRP A 54 11.88 -39.39 -14.15
C TRP A 54 10.84 -39.53 -13.04
N ALA A 55 11.07 -40.39 -12.04
CA ALA A 55 10.19 -40.47 -10.88
C ALA A 55 10.14 -39.16 -10.05
N HIS A 56 11.24 -38.39 -9.97
CA HIS A 56 11.19 -37.05 -9.37
C HIS A 56 10.33 -36.09 -10.20
N VAL A 57 10.49 -36.09 -11.53
CA VAL A 57 9.69 -35.26 -12.44
C VAL A 57 8.19 -35.59 -12.32
N ILE A 58 7.82 -36.87 -12.31
CA ILE A 58 6.44 -37.33 -12.19
C ILE A 58 5.83 -36.94 -10.83
N VAL A 59 6.54 -37.17 -9.72
CA VAL A 59 6.05 -36.78 -8.38
C VAL A 59 5.85 -35.27 -8.27
N VAL A 60 6.78 -34.47 -8.80
CA VAL A 60 6.68 -33.01 -8.84
C VAL A 60 5.52 -32.54 -9.75
N ALA A 61 5.27 -33.21 -10.88
CA ALA A 61 4.13 -32.95 -11.75
C ALA A 61 2.78 -33.24 -11.07
N LEU A 62 2.68 -34.37 -10.35
CA LEU A 62 1.48 -34.76 -9.60
C LEU A 62 1.22 -33.84 -8.39
N LEU A 63 2.28 -33.34 -7.75
CA LEU A 63 2.15 -32.29 -6.74
C LEU A 63 1.66 -30.97 -7.36
N GLY A 64 2.22 -30.54 -8.49
CA GLY A 64 1.76 -29.34 -9.22
C GLY A 64 0.31 -29.45 -9.73
N LEU A 65 -0.13 -30.66 -10.10
CA LEU A 65 -1.53 -30.98 -10.37
C LEU A 65 -2.39 -30.72 -9.13
N LEU A 66 -2.05 -31.33 -7.99
CA LEU A 66 -2.79 -31.18 -6.74
C LEU A 66 -2.86 -29.72 -6.28
N THR A 67 -1.76 -28.97 -6.39
CA THR A 67 -1.69 -27.53 -6.08
C THR A 67 -2.76 -26.73 -6.82
N ASN A 68 -2.96 -26.99 -8.12
CA ASN A 68 -3.87 -26.22 -8.98
C ASN A 68 -5.29 -26.81 -9.06
N MET A 69 -5.47 -28.03 -8.57
CA MET A 69 -6.77 -28.69 -8.39
C MET A 69 -7.47 -28.26 -7.08
N ALA A 70 -6.69 -28.04 -6.01
CA ALA A 70 -7.20 -27.71 -4.68
C ALA A 70 -8.04 -26.41 -4.52
N PRO A 71 -7.85 -25.31 -5.28
CA PRO A 71 -8.72 -24.13 -5.19
C PRO A 71 -10.04 -24.29 -5.97
N THR A 72 -10.02 -25.01 -7.08
CA THR A 72 -11.14 -25.10 -8.03
C THR A 72 -12.09 -26.24 -7.70
N MET A 73 -11.60 -27.31 -7.04
CA MET A 73 -12.36 -28.51 -6.72
C MET A 73 -13.52 -28.32 -5.73
N CYS A 74 -13.59 -27.20 -5.00
CA CYS A 74 -14.75 -26.84 -4.18
C CYS A 74 -15.75 -25.88 -4.86
N ALA A 75 -15.44 -25.35 -6.06
CA ALA A 75 -16.28 -24.36 -6.73
C ALA A 75 -17.69 -24.85 -7.13
N PRO A 76 -17.91 -26.14 -7.49
CA PRO A 76 -19.27 -26.67 -7.66
C PRO A 76 -20.08 -26.57 -6.35
N GLY A 77 -19.51 -26.95 -5.22
CA GLY A 77 -20.18 -26.93 -3.90
C GLY A 77 -20.27 -25.56 -3.23
N ILE A 78 -20.12 -24.45 -3.97
CA ILE A 78 -20.12 -23.08 -3.43
C ILE A 78 -21.40 -22.77 -2.65
N ASP A 79 -22.57 -23.18 -3.14
CA ASP A 79 -23.85 -22.89 -2.52
C ASP A 79 -24.12 -23.77 -1.29
N ASP A 80 -23.54 -24.97 -1.21
CA ASP A 80 -23.55 -25.77 0.03
C ASP A 80 -22.65 -25.13 1.10
N ILE A 81 -21.45 -24.68 0.72
CA ILE A 81 -20.52 -23.97 1.62
C ILE A 81 -21.17 -22.68 2.15
N ALA A 82 -21.88 -21.94 1.29
CA ALA A 82 -22.60 -20.73 1.66
C ALA A 82 -23.76 -21.02 2.63
N ARG A 83 -24.52 -22.10 2.41
CA ARG A 83 -25.61 -22.54 3.31
C ARG A 83 -25.07 -23.01 4.67
N ASP A 84 -24.06 -23.88 4.68
CA ASP A 84 -23.47 -24.48 5.89
C ASP A 84 -22.78 -23.48 6.82
N PHE A 85 -22.23 -22.39 6.28
CA PHE A 85 -21.59 -21.34 7.07
C PHE A 85 -22.41 -20.05 7.16
N HIS A 86 -23.69 -20.08 6.75
CA HIS A 86 -24.62 -18.95 6.78
C HIS A 86 -24.07 -17.66 6.14
N ILE A 87 -23.49 -17.79 4.93
CA ILE A 87 -22.82 -16.69 4.24
C ILE A 87 -23.83 -15.87 3.41
N GLU A 88 -24.24 -14.71 3.93
CA GLU A 88 -25.18 -13.81 3.25
C GLU A 88 -24.56 -13.05 2.06
N SER A 89 -23.23 -12.88 2.03
CA SER A 89 -22.53 -12.06 1.03
C SER A 89 -21.85 -12.92 -0.05
N PRO A 90 -22.27 -12.83 -1.34
CA PRO A 90 -21.64 -13.60 -2.42
C PRO A 90 -20.15 -13.32 -2.62
N ALA A 91 -19.69 -12.10 -2.31
CA ALA A 91 -18.26 -11.76 -2.36
C ALA A 91 -17.46 -12.52 -1.27
N VAL A 92 -18.07 -12.76 -0.11
CA VAL A 92 -17.47 -13.54 0.98
C VAL A 92 -17.45 -15.04 0.64
N SER A 93 -18.51 -15.58 0.03
CA SER A 93 -18.51 -16.96 -0.50
C SER A 93 -17.45 -17.16 -1.58
N THR A 94 -17.29 -16.17 -2.48
CA THR A 94 -16.24 -16.18 -3.50
C THR A 94 -14.85 -16.18 -2.86
N LEU A 95 -14.60 -15.28 -1.90
CA LEU A 95 -13.33 -15.21 -1.17
C LEU A 95 -13.00 -16.50 -0.41
N ALA A 96 -14.00 -17.18 0.17
CA ALA A 96 -13.81 -18.45 0.88
C ALA A 96 -13.17 -19.54 0.00
N ILE A 97 -13.39 -19.48 -1.31
CA ILE A 97 -12.76 -20.35 -2.32
C ILE A 97 -11.41 -19.76 -2.76
N THR A 98 -11.39 -18.51 -3.22
CA THR A 98 -10.20 -17.92 -3.86
C THR A 98 -9.05 -17.62 -2.90
N LEU A 99 -9.27 -17.57 -1.59
CA LEU A 99 -8.23 -17.29 -0.59
C LEU A 99 -7.11 -18.35 -0.54
N TYR A 100 -7.35 -19.59 -1.00
CA TYR A 100 -6.26 -20.56 -1.21
C TYR A 100 -5.28 -20.09 -2.31
N VAL A 101 -5.76 -19.41 -3.35
CA VAL A 101 -4.94 -18.85 -4.44
C VAL A 101 -4.00 -17.77 -3.91
N LEU A 102 -4.45 -16.96 -2.95
CA LEU A 102 -3.60 -15.98 -2.25
C LEU A 102 -2.47 -16.68 -1.47
N GLY A 103 -2.75 -17.85 -0.91
CA GLY A 103 -1.72 -18.70 -0.31
C GLY A 103 -0.68 -19.14 -1.33
N ILE A 104 -1.10 -19.61 -2.52
CA ILE A 104 -0.17 -19.94 -3.63
C ILE A 104 0.61 -18.69 -4.08
N ALA A 105 0.06 -17.48 -3.96
CA ALA A 105 0.78 -16.25 -4.28
C ALA A 105 1.94 -15.97 -3.33
N LEU A 106 1.73 -16.14 -2.02
CA LEU A 106 2.65 -15.67 -0.97
C LEU A 106 3.60 -16.76 -0.44
N GLY A 107 3.12 -18.00 -0.27
CA GLY A 107 3.92 -19.10 0.28
C GLY A 107 5.22 -19.39 -0.48
N PRO A 108 5.20 -19.51 -1.82
CA PRO A 108 6.39 -19.70 -2.65
C PRO A 108 7.49 -18.65 -2.46
N MET A 109 7.15 -17.40 -2.12
CA MET A 109 8.11 -16.33 -1.89
C MET A 109 9.03 -16.62 -0.70
N LEU A 110 8.53 -17.36 0.30
CA LEU A 110 9.29 -17.84 1.45
C LEU A 110 9.92 -19.22 1.18
N MET A 111 9.17 -20.14 0.57
CA MET A 111 9.61 -21.53 0.38
C MET A 111 10.75 -21.68 -0.64
N SER A 112 10.86 -20.79 -1.63
CA SER A 112 11.97 -20.80 -2.59
C SER A 112 13.34 -20.54 -1.93
N PRO A 113 13.59 -19.38 -1.27
CA PRO A 113 14.88 -19.13 -0.61
C PRO A 113 15.19 -20.12 0.52
N LEU A 114 14.19 -20.57 1.28
CA LEU A 114 14.40 -21.63 2.28
C LEU A 114 14.96 -22.92 1.66
N SER A 115 14.58 -23.25 0.41
CA SER A 115 15.13 -24.43 -0.29
C SER A 115 16.58 -24.25 -0.73
N GLU A 116 17.04 -23.02 -0.95
CA GLU A 116 18.43 -22.71 -1.32
C GLU A 116 19.38 -22.75 -0.11
N VAL A 117 18.84 -22.47 1.08
CA VAL A 117 19.54 -22.54 2.38
C VAL A 117 19.56 -23.98 2.92
N TYR A 118 18.40 -24.64 3.03
CA TYR A 118 18.25 -25.92 3.74
C TYR A 118 18.23 -27.16 2.81
N GLY A 119 18.12 -26.96 1.49
CA GLY A 119 17.91 -28.01 0.49
C GLY A 119 16.45 -28.14 0.09
N ARG A 120 16.17 -28.75 -1.08
CA ARG A 120 14.80 -28.86 -1.58
C ARG A 120 14.01 -29.93 -0.84
N LEU A 121 14.64 -31.04 -0.46
CA LEU A 121 13.94 -32.20 0.11
C LEU A 121 13.24 -31.89 1.45
N PRO A 122 13.89 -31.22 2.44
CA PRO A 122 13.22 -30.87 3.70
C PRO A 122 12.02 -29.94 3.48
N ILE A 123 12.14 -28.98 2.56
CA ILE A 123 11.07 -28.01 2.27
C ILE A 123 9.89 -28.66 1.57
N TYR A 124 10.11 -29.63 0.66
CA TYR A 124 9.03 -30.45 0.10
C TYR A 124 8.30 -31.26 1.19
N HIS A 125 9.02 -31.95 2.07
CA HIS A 125 8.38 -32.75 3.12
C HIS A 125 7.60 -31.89 4.12
N ALA A 126 8.18 -30.77 4.58
CA ALA A 126 7.51 -29.84 5.47
C ALA A 126 6.26 -29.22 4.82
N SER A 127 6.38 -28.76 3.57
CA SER A 127 5.26 -28.19 2.82
C SER A 127 4.14 -29.20 2.61
N ASN A 128 4.47 -30.43 2.19
CA ASN A 128 3.46 -31.47 1.97
C ASN A 128 2.74 -31.86 3.28
N ALA A 129 3.45 -31.94 4.40
CA ALA A 129 2.84 -32.21 5.70
C ALA A 129 1.90 -31.07 6.14
N ILE A 130 2.35 -29.81 6.03
CA ILE A 130 1.55 -28.62 6.36
C ILE A 130 0.32 -28.51 5.46
N PHE A 131 0.46 -28.78 4.15
CA PHE A 131 -0.64 -28.84 3.20
C PHE A 131 -1.70 -29.87 3.64
N VAL A 132 -1.31 -31.12 3.89
CA VAL A 132 -2.25 -32.19 4.28
C VAL A 132 -2.95 -31.84 5.59
N VAL A 133 -2.22 -31.34 6.60
CA VAL A 133 -2.80 -30.91 7.88
C VAL A 133 -3.86 -29.82 7.69
N PHE A 134 -3.57 -28.76 6.93
CA PHE A 134 -4.54 -27.67 6.72
C PHE A 134 -5.67 -28.01 5.74
N VAL A 135 -5.49 -28.97 4.83
CA VAL A 135 -6.59 -29.51 4.03
C VAL A 135 -7.53 -30.37 4.88
N ILE A 136 -7.01 -31.24 5.77
CA ILE A 136 -7.82 -31.96 6.76
C ILE A 136 -8.56 -30.98 7.67
N ALA A 137 -7.85 -29.94 8.16
CA ALA A 137 -8.45 -28.91 8.99
C ALA A 137 -9.56 -28.14 8.25
N SER A 138 -9.42 -27.92 6.92
CA SER A 138 -10.46 -27.34 6.07
C SER A 138 -11.70 -28.23 5.97
N ALA A 139 -11.53 -29.56 5.86
CA ALA A 139 -12.64 -30.52 5.87
C ALA A 139 -13.39 -30.53 7.22
N LEU A 140 -12.66 -30.34 8.32
CA LEU A 140 -13.17 -30.30 9.70
C LEU A 140 -13.67 -28.92 10.15
N ALA A 141 -13.66 -27.91 9.27
CA ALA A 141 -14.01 -26.54 9.64
C ALA A 141 -15.49 -26.39 10.05
N ARG A 142 -15.70 -25.72 11.20
CA ARG A 142 -17.00 -25.46 11.83
C ARG A 142 -17.44 -24.00 11.74
N SER A 143 -16.58 -23.10 11.30
CA SER A 143 -16.91 -21.70 11.06
C SER A 143 -16.18 -21.14 9.83
N LEU A 144 -16.74 -20.09 9.23
CA LEU A 144 -16.17 -19.46 8.05
C LEU A 144 -14.73 -18.91 8.26
N PRO A 145 -14.40 -18.19 9.36
CA PRO A 145 -13.03 -17.69 9.55
C PRO A 145 -12.02 -18.84 9.70
N GLN A 146 -12.41 -19.93 10.35
CA GLN A 146 -11.60 -21.14 10.47
C GLN A 146 -11.34 -21.75 9.08
N PHE A 147 -12.38 -21.92 8.26
CA PHE A 147 -12.26 -22.41 6.90
C PHE A 147 -11.35 -21.52 6.02
N MET A 148 -11.51 -20.20 6.11
CA MET A 148 -10.70 -19.22 5.39
C MET A 148 -9.21 -19.28 5.78
N VAL A 149 -8.89 -19.29 7.08
CA VAL A 149 -7.49 -19.41 7.55
C VAL A 149 -6.86 -20.72 7.08
N PHE A 150 -7.61 -21.83 7.12
CA PHE A 150 -7.10 -23.12 6.65
C PHE A 150 -6.98 -23.20 5.12
N ARG A 151 -7.85 -22.55 4.34
CA ARG A 151 -7.68 -22.35 2.89
C ARG A 151 -6.40 -21.58 2.60
N PHE A 152 -6.14 -20.48 3.29
CA PHE A 152 -4.92 -19.69 3.12
C PHE A 152 -3.66 -20.48 3.44
N LEU A 153 -3.58 -21.11 4.62
CA LEU A 153 -2.39 -21.83 5.07
C LEU A 153 -2.10 -23.11 4.26
N SER A 154 -3.15 -23.83 3.82
CA SER A 154 -2.97 -24.91 2.85
C SER A 154 -2.52 -24.39 1.48
N GLY A 155 -2.93 -23.20 1.04
CA GLY A 155 -2.42 -22.55 -0.16
C GLY A 155 -0.93 -22.21 -0.06
N CYS A 156 -0.50 -21.62 1.06
CA CYS A 156 0.91 -21.26 1.31
C CYS A 156 1.85 -22.47 1.20
N ALA A 157 1.47 -23.60 1.79
CA ALA A 157 2.26 -24.82 1.73
C ALA A 157 2.08 -25.57 0.40
N GLY A 158 0.86 -25.56 -0.15
CA GLY A 158 0.53 -26.16 -1.44
C GLY A 158 1.21 -25.50 -2.63
N GLY A 159 1.64 -24.23 -2.52
CA GLY A 159 2.36 -23.52 -3.57
C GLY A 159 3.81 -23.99 -3.82
N THR A 160 4.46 -24.66 -2.85
CA THR A 160 5.88 -25.06 -2.93
C THR A 160 6.29 -25.79 -4.22
N PRO A 161 5.53 -26.75 -4.78
CA PRO A 161 5.88 -27.43 -6.02
C PRO A 161 5.97 -26.49 -7.24
N MET A 162 5.23 -25.38 -7.24
CA MET A 162 5.25 -24.40 -8.32
C MET A 162 6.56 -23.59 -8.37
N ALA A 163 7.18 -23.30 -7.21
CA ALA A 163 8.49 -22.68 -7.14
C ALA A 163 9.63 -23.69 -7.31
N LEU A 164 9.59 -24.79 -6.54
CA LEU A 164 10.72 -25.72 -6.46
C LEU A 164 10.81 -26.65 -7.67
N GLY A 165 9.69 -26.91 -8.36
CA GLY A 165 9.62 -27.95 -9.39
C GLY A 165 10.58 -27.72 -10.56
N GLY A 166 10.63 -26.51 -11.11
CA GLY A 166 11.56 -26.16 -12.19
C GLY A 166 13.03 -26.31 -11.78
N GLY A 167 13.37 -25.95 -10.54
CA GLY A 167 14.70 -26.16 -9.96
C GLY A 167 15.04 -27.64 -9.81
N THR A 168 14.13 -28.44 -9.21
CA THR A 168 14.29 -29.90 -9.07
C THR A 168 14.51 -30.59 -10.42
N ILE A 169 13.80 -30.15 -11.46
CA ILE A 169 13.98 -30.65 -12.84
C ILE A 169 15.35 -30.25 -13.39
N ALA A 170 15.79 -29.00 -13.22
CA ALA A 170 17.10 -28.52 -13.68
C ALA A 170 18.29 -29.14 -12.94
N ASP A 171 18.10 -29.59 -11.70
CA ASP A 171 19.07 -30.35 -10.92
C ASP A 171 19.25 -31.78 -11.49
N VAL A 172 18.16 -32.49 -11.81
CA VAL A 172 18.21 -33.92 -12.23
C VAL A 172 18.35 -34.13 -13.74
N THR A 173 18.08 -33.14 -14.60
CA THR A 173 18.13 -33.31 -16.07
C THR A 173 19.38 -32.74 -16.73
N SER A 174 19.84 -33.40 -17.80
CA SER A 174 20.74 -32.80 -18.80
C SER A 174 20.00 -31.70 -19.58
N LEU A 175 20.75 -30.83 -20.27
CA LEU A 175 20.17 -29.71 -21.02
C LEU A 175 19.13 -30.20 -22.06
N GLU A 176 19.47 -31.27 -22.78
CA GLU A 176 18.64 -31.92 -23.80
C GLU A 176 17.33 -32.45 -23.22
N GLN A 177 17.38 -33.12 -22.07
CA GLN A 177 16.23 -33.78 -21.45
C GLN A 177 15.33 -32.81 -20.69
N ARG A 178 15.85 -31.61 -20.35
CA ARG A 178 15.15 -30.59 -19.56
C ARG A 178 13.84 -30.13 -20.20
N ALA A 179 13.82 -29.93 -21.52
CA ALA A 179 12.61 -29.49 -22.22
C ALA A 179 11.47 -30.52 -22.09
N SER A 180 11.77 -31.80 -22.31
CA SER A 180 10.80 -32.89 -22.14
C SER A 180 10.31 -33.01 -20.70
N ALA A 181 11.21 -32.93 -19.71
CA ALA A 181 10.85 -33.00 -18.29
C ALA A 181 10.00 -31.80 -17.83
N MET A 182 10.32 -30.59 -18.30
CA MET A 182 9.49 -29.40 -18.06
C MET A 182 8.10 -29.54 -18.68
N SER A 183 7.99 -30.08 -19.90
CA SER A 183 6.68 -30.31 -20.53
C SER A 183 5.81 -31.30 -19.74
N LEU A 184 6.40 -32.39 -19.22
CA LEU A 184 5.72 -33.35 -18.35
C LEU A 184 5.27 -32.72 -17.02
N PHE A 185 6.09 -31.83 -16.45
CA PHE A 185 5.70 -31.04 -15.28
C PHE A 185 4.52 -30.11 -15.56
N SER A 186 4.56 -29.34 -16.67
CA SER A 186 3.51 -28.38 -17.04
C SER A 186 2.13 -28.99 -17.18
N LEU A 187 2.01 -30.27 -17.59
CA LEU A 187 0.71 -30.97 -17.68
C LEU A 187 -0.08 -30.94 -16.37
N GLY A 188 0.60 -31.03 -15.21
CA GLY A 188 -0.06 -31.05 -13.90
C GLY A 188 -0.78 -29.72 -13.58
N PRO A 189 -0.05 -28.60 -13.44
CA PRO A 189 -0.65 -27.28 -13.19
C PRO A 189 -1.69 -26.85 -14.21
N LEU A 190 -1.56 -27.29 -15.47
CA LEU A 190 -2.54 -26.99 -16.52
C LEU A 190 -3.84 -27.78 -16.38
N THR A 191 -3.79 -29.06 -16.04
CA THR A 191 -4.99 -29.91 -15.95
C THR A 191 -5.75 -29.79 -14.62
N GLY A 192 -5.08 -29.39 -13.54
CA GLY A 192 -5.69 -29.23 -12.21
C GLY A 192 -6.96 -28.37 -12.17
N PRO A 193 -6.98 -27.16 -12.77
CA PRO A 193 -8.17 -26.29 -12.79
C PRO A 193 -9.40 -26.85 -13.52
N VAL A 194 -9.23 -27.91 -14.32
CA VAL A 194 -10.30 -28.59 -15.06
C VAL A 194 -10.74 -29.86 -14.33
N LEU A 195 -9.77 -30.69 -13.91
CA LEU A 195 -10.05 -31.93 -13.18
C LEU A 195 -10.63 -31.67 -11.79
N GLY A 196 -10.27 -30.55 -11.15
CA GLY A 196 -10.79 -30.15 -9.85
C GLY A 196 -12.30 -30.01 -9.84
N PRO A 197 -12.90 -29.06 -10.58
CA PRO A 197 -14.36 -28.90 -10.62
C PRO A 197 -15.10 -30.12 -11.16
N LEU A 198 -14.50 -30.85 -12.11
CA LEU A 198 -15.05 -32.11 -12.62
C LEU A 198 -15.26 -33.13 -11.50
N ILE A 199 -14.19 -33.47 -10.76
CA ILE A 199 -14.24 -34.40 -9.62
C ILE A 199 -15.09 -33.80 -8.49
N GLY A 200 -14.93 -32.51 -8.24
CA GLY A 200 -15.60 -31.73 -7.20
C GLY A 200 -17.11 -31.77 -7.30
N GLY A 201 -17.68 -31.64 -8.50
CA GLY A 201 -19.13 -31.68 -8.72
C GLY A 201 -19.75 -33.03 -8.39
N PHE A 202 -19.10 -34.13 -8.77
CA PHE A 202 -19.57 -35.47 -8.42
C PHE A 202 -19.39 -35.77 -6.92
N VAL A 203 -18.27 -35.38 -6.32
CA VAL A 203 -18.01 -35.60 -4.88
C VAL A 203 -18.96 -34.74 -4.01
N ALA A 204 -19.11 -33.45 -4.31
CA ALA A 204 -19.99 -32.56 -3.57
C ALA A 204 -21.46 -32.97 -3.73
N GLY A 205 -21.92 -33.22 -4.96
CA GLY A 205 -23.31 -33.59 -5.23
C GLY A 205 -23.73 -34.97 -4.73
N ALA A 206 -22.79 -35.92 -4.56
CA ALA A 206 -23.10 -37.27 -4.08
C ALA A 206 -22.96 -37.44 -2.55
N ILE A 207 -21.94 -36.84 -1.93
CA ILE A 207 -21.59 -37.07 -0.52
C ILE A 207 -21.26 -35.78 0.27
N GLY A 208 -21.49 -34.60 -0.31
CA GLY A 208 -21.35 -33.30 0.34
C GLY A 208 -19.97 -32.66 0.19
N TRP A 209 -19.94 -31.33 0.11
CA TRP A 209 -18.75 -30.53 -0.23
C TRP A 209 -17.49 -30.82 0.62
N ARG A 210 -17.64 -31.18 1.90
CA ARG A 210 -16.52 -31.50 2.80
C ARG A 210 -15.67 -32.68 2.31
N TRP A 211 -16.26 -33.62 1.56
CA TRP A 211 -15.52 -34.73 0.97
C TRP A 211 -14.56 -34.32 -0.15
N THR A 212 -14.71 -33.14 -0.75
CA THR A 212 -13.70 -32.62 -1.68
C THR A 212 -12.37 -32.41 -0.95
N PHE A 213 -12.40 -31.86 0.27
CA PHE A 213 -11.21 -31.69 1.11
C PHE A 213 -10.68 -33.01 1.67
N TRP A 214 -11.53 -33.99 1.99
CA TRP A 214 -11.04 -35.34 2.34
C TRP A 214 -10.34 -36.03 1.17
N LEU A 215 -10.85 -35.91 -0.06
CA LEU A 215 -10.18 -36.47 -1.24
C LEU A 215 -8.85 -35.75 -1.53
N LEU A 216 -8.80 -34.42 -1.40
CA LEU A 216 -7.54 -33.66 -1.49
C LEU A 216 -6.53 -34.06 -0.40
N ALA A 217 -6.99 -34.38 0.82
CA ALA A 217 -6.15 -34.88 1.90
C ALA A 217 -5.61 -36.29 1.64
N ILE A 218 -6.43 -37.19 1.09
CA ILE A 218 -6.01 -38.56 0.71
C ILE A 218 -4.96 -38.50 -0.41
N LEU A 219 -5.21 -37.73 -1.47
CA LEU A 219 -4.27 -37.55 -2.57
C LEU A 219 -2.97 -36.85 -2.11
N GLY A 220 -3.10 -35.81 -1.27
CA GLY A 220 -1.95 -35.13 -0.67
C GLY A 220 -1.13 -36.03 0.24
N GLY A 221 -1.77 -36.86 1.06
CA GLY A 221 -1.11 -37.84 1.93
C GLY A 221 -0.39 -38.93 1.14
N ALA A 222 -1.02 -39.46 0.08
CA ALA A 222 -0.41 -40.42 -0.83
C ALA A 222 0.83 -39.82 -1.54
N LEU A 223 0.73 -38.58 -2.04
CA LEU A 223 1.88 -37.89 -2.65
C LEU A 223 2.95 -37.50 -1.62
N ALA A 224 2.59 -37.17 -0.38
CA ALA A 224 3.55 -36.92 0.70
C ALA A 224 4.34 -38.19 1.07
N ALA A 225 3.66 -39.33 1.17
CA ALA A 225 4.33 -40.63 1.34
C ALA A 225 5.22 -40.95 0.13
N ALA A 226 4.75 -40.68 -1.09
CA ALA A 226 5.55 -40.85 -2.31
C ALA A 226 6.81 -39.96 -2.33
N THR A 227 6.77 -38.71 -1.83
CA THR A 227 8.01 -37.90 -1.74
C THR A 227 9.01 -38.52 -0.78
N VAL A 228 8.59 -39.02 0.39
CA VAL A 228 9.49 -39.67 1.36
C VAL A 228 10.14 -40.94 0.78
N VAL A 229 9.38 -41.75 0.04
CA VAL A 229 9.90 -42.97 -0.58
C VAL A 229 10.82 -42.65 -1.76
N VAL A 230 10.37 -41.80 -2.70
CA VAL A 230 11.00 -41.60 -4.02
C VAL A 230 12.02 -40.47 -4.04
N MET A 231 11.72 -39.32 -3.43
CA MET A 231 12.53 -38.12 -3.59
C MET A 231 13.78 -38.15 -2.71
N ARG A 232 14.88 -37.64 -3.24
CA ARG A 232 16.15 -37.44 -2.53
C ARG A 232 16.61 -36.00 -2.76
N GLU A 233 17.58 -35.54 -1.98
CA GLU A 233 18.07 -34.17 -2.12
C GLU A 233 18.69 -33.96 -3.50
N THR A 234 18.28 -32.90 -4.20
CA THR A 234 18.75 -32.58 -5.55
C THR A 234 19.63 -31.34 -5.59
N GLN A 235 19.57 -30.46 -4.58
CA GLN A 235 20.27 -29.17 -4.58
C GLN A 235 21.80 -29.36 -4.59
N PRO A 236 22.53 -29.03 -5.68
CA PRO A 236 23.96 -29.32 -5.81
C PRO A 236 24.82 -28.72 -4.69
N ARG A 237 24.53 -27.46 -4.30
CA ARG A 237 25.17 -26.75 -3.18
C ARG A 237 25.12 -27.53 -1.87
N VAL A 238 23.96 -28.10 -1.53
CA VAL A 238 23.73 -28.81 -0.27
C VAL A 238 24.38 -30.20 -0.28
N LEU A 239 24.47 -30.83 -1.45
CA LEU A 239 25.20 -32.09 -1.62
C LEU A 239 26.72 -31.88 -1.50
N LEU A 240 27.29 -30.86 -2.15
CA LEU A 240 28.71 -30.53 -2.03
C LEU A 240 29.10 -30.03 -0.63
N GLU A 241 28.27 -29.22 0.05
CA GLU A 241 28.58 -28.81 1.43
C GLU A 241 28.47 -30.00 2.42
N ARG A 242 27.58 -30.96 2.17
CA ARG A 242 27.57 -32.24 2.92
C ARG A 242 28.81 -33.08 2.63
N LYS A 243 29.37 -33.05 1.41
CA LYS A 243 30.65 -33.69 1.07
C LYS A 243 31.81 -32.98 1.77
N ALA A 244 31.89 -31.65 1.70
CA ALA A 244 32.91 -30.85 2.36
C ALA A 244 32.91 -31.06 3.88
N LYS A 245 31.74 -30.99 4.54
CA LYS A 245 31.63 -31.26 5.98
C LYS A 245 32.05 -32.68 6.38
N ARG A 246 31.81 -33.69 5.53
CA ARG A 246 32.34 -35.06 5.75
C ARG A 246 33.85 -35.10 5.61
N LEU A 247 34.41 -34.47 4.56
CA LEU A 247 35.85 -34.45 4.33
C LEU A 247 36.58 -33.74 5.48
N ARG A 248 36.15 -32.54 5.89
CA ARG A 248 36.67 -31.83 7.09
C ARG A 248 36.70 -32.74 8.33
N ALA A 249 35.62 -33.50 8.56
CA ALA A 249 35.51 -34.42 9.69
C ALA A 249 36.40 -35.67 9.58
N SER A 250 36.80 -36.08 8.37
CA SER A 250 37.68 -37.24 8.14
C SER A 250 39.15 -36.89 7.99
N THR A 251 39.51 -35.68 7.55
CA THR A 251 40.89 -35.23 7.35
C THR A 251 41.40 -34.31 8.45
N GLY A 252 40.50 -33.71 9.24
CA GLY A 252 40.83 -32.73 10.27
C GLY A 252 41.14 -31.32 9.75
N SER A 253 41.28 -31.12 8.44
CA SER A 253 41.46 -29.78 7.85
C SER A 253 40.15 -29.00 7.88
N GLN A 254 40.18 -27.81 8.47
CA GLN A 254 39.08 -26.83 8.46
C GLN A 254 38.95 -26.15 7.09
N ASP A 255 40.05 -26.04 6.35
CA ASP A 255 40.25 -25.15 5.20
C ASP A 255 39.58 -25.62 3.90
N LEU A 256 38.91 -26.78 3.94
CA LEU A 256 38.19 -27.35 2.80
C LEU A 256 36.87 -26.62 2.55
N VAL A 257 36.74 -25.93 1.43
CA VAL A 257 35.54 -25.13 1.08
C VAL A 257 34.78 -25.79 -0.08
N SER A 258 33.45 -25.86 0.00
CA SER A 258 32.62 -26.34 -1.11
C SER A 258 32.73 -25.42 -2.32
N ARG A 259 32.85 -25.97 -3.54
CA ARG A 259 32.89 -25.18 -4.79
C ARG A 259 31.64 -24.30 -4.99
N LEU A 260 30.53 -24.63 -4.33
CA LEU A 260 29.29 -23.85 -4.33
C LEU A 260 28.98 -23.23 -2.95
N ALA A 261 30.01 -23.00 -2.13
CA ALA A 261 29.89 -22.19 -0.93
C ALA A 261 29.42 -20.76 -1.28
N ARG A 262 28.73 -20.13 -0.34
CA ARG A 262 28.26 -18.74 -0.44
C ARG A 262 28.52 -18.10 0.92
N THR A 263 29.03 -16.88 0.91
CA THR A 263 29.26 -16.05 2.11
C THR A 263 27.98 -15.43 2.65
N ASP A 264 26.93 -15.30 1.82
CA ASP A 264 25.63 -14.73 2.20
C ASP A 264 24.99 -15.47 3.39
N SER A 265 24.57 -14.70 4.40
CA SER A 265 23.77 -15.23 5.51
C SER A 265 22.36 -15.62 5.06
N ALA A 266 21.72 -16.53 5.80
CA ALA A 266 20.35 -16.98 5.51
C ALA A 266 19.33 -15.82 5.48
N ASN A 267 19.53 -14.79 6.32
CA ASN A 267 18.69 -13.59 6.34
C ASN A 267 18.88 -12.73 5.09
N GLN A 268 20.12 -12.56 4.60
CA GLN A 268 20.40 -11.83 3.36
C GLN A 268 19.79 -12.55 2.15
N ILE A 269 19.94 -13.88 2.07
CA ILE A 269 19.31 -14.71 1.01
C ILE A 269 17.78 -14.55 1.01
N LEU A 270 17.15 -14.60 2.19
CA LEU A 270 15.70 -14.42 2.31
C LEU A 270 15.25 -13.02 1.90
N VAL A 271 15.94 -11.96 2.36
CA VAL A 271 15.62 -10.56 1.99
C VAL A 271 15.80 -10.34 0.50
N GLN A 272 16.93 -10.78 -0.09
CA GLN A 272 17.17 -10.68 -1.54
C GLN A 272 16.08 -11.38 -2.36
N ALA A 273 15.66 -12.59 -1.96
CA ALA A 273 14.63 -13.35 -2.67
C ALA A 273 13.23 -12.73 -2.59
N LEU A 274 12.91 -11.99 -1.52
CA LEU A 274 11.66 -11.22 -1.40
C LEU A 274 11.72 -9.89 -2.16
N VAL A 275 12.85 -9.18 -2.08
CA VAL A 275 13.01 -7.84 -2.66
C VAL A 275 13.23 -7.88 -4.17
N ARG A 276 14.01 -8.84 -4.70
CA ARG A 276 14.40 -8.87 -6.13
C ARG A 276 13.19 -9.03 -7.09
N PRO A 277 12.22 -9.93 -6.87
CA PRO A 277 11.02 -10.01 -7.71
C PRO A 277 10.21 -8.72 -7.70
N MET A 278 9.99 -8.13 -6.52
CA MET A 278 9.22 -6.89 -6.37
C MET A 278 9.94 -5.69 -7.02
N SER A 279 11.25 -5.60 -6.85
CA SER A 279 12.10 -4.58 -7.47
C SER A 279 12.06 -4.68 -9.00
N LEU A 280 12.25 -5.87 -9.57
CA LEU A 280 12.14 -6.09 -11.02
C LEU A 280 10.75 -5.72 -11.55
N LEU A 281 9.68 -6.09 -10.82
CA LEU A 281 8.30 -5.84 -11.23
C LEU A 281 7.98 -4.35 -11.37
N PHE A 282 8.38 -3.53 -10.40
CA PHE A 282 8.08 -2.09 -10.42
C PHE A 282 9.13 -1.26 -11.17
N ARG A 283 10.36 -1.77 -11.37
CA ARG A 283 11.41 -1.06 -12.14
C ARG A 283 11.43 -1.38 -13.63
N SER A 284 10.85 -2.50 -14.08
CA SER A 284 10.72 -2.84 -15.50
C SER A 284 9.27 -2.65 -15.98
N PRO A 285 8.96 -1.56 -16.73
CA PRO A 285 7.60 -1.34 -17.25
C PRO A 285 7.12 -2.46 -18.18
N ILE A 286 8.03 -3.10 -18.91
CA ILE A 286 7.74 -4.24 -19.79
C ILE A 286 7.26 -5.44 -18.95
N LEU A 287 8.00 -5.79 -17.89
CA LEU A 287 7.61 -6.87 -16.98
C LEU A 287 6.29 -6.57 -16.26
N LEU A 288 6.06 -5.30 -15.86
CA LEU A 288 4.83 -4.87 -15.24
C LEU A 288 3.63 -5.06 -16.18
N VAL A 289 3.70 -4.51 -17.41
CA VAL A 289 2.59 -4.55 -18.37
C VAL A 289 2.27 -5.97 -18.83
N ILE A 290 3.29 -6.79 -19.15
CA ILE A 290 3.06 -8.19 -19.55
C ILE A 290 2.48 -9.02 -18.39
N SER A 291 2.90 -8.73 -17.15
CA SER A 291 2.37 -9.41 -15.96
C SER A 291 0.97 -8.95 -15.57
N LEU A 292 0.64 -7.67 -15.76
CA LEU A 292 -0.73 -7.16 -15.61
C LEU A 292 -1.67 -7.82 -16.63
N TYR A 293 -1.24 -8.06 -17.88
CA TYR A 293 -2.07 -8.75 -18.86
C TYR A 293 -2.30 -10.24 -18.49
N VAL A 294 -1.23 -10.96 -18.14
CA VAL A 294 -1.31 -12.35 -17.64
C VAL A 294 -2.21 -12.44 -16.39
N ALA A 295 -2.10 -11.45 -15.49
CA ALA A 295 -2.91 -11.38 -14.28
C ALA A 295 -4.38 -11.06 -14.56
N LEU A 296 -4.69 -10.15 -15.48
CA LEU A 296 -6.05 -9.87 -15.92
C LEU A 296 -6.69 -11.16 -16.46
N VAL A 297 -6.06 -11.79 -17.44
CA VAL A 297 -6.58 -12.99 -18.12
C VAL A 297 -6.77 -14.16 -17.16
N PHE A 298 -5.85 -14.37 -16.21
CA PHE A 298 -6.02 -15.39 -15.18
C PHE A 298 -7.12 -15.03 -14.16
N GLY A 299 -7.31 -13.75 -13.85
CA GLY A 299 -8.46 -13.25 -13.10
C GLY A 299 -9.79 -13.50 -13.83
N LEU A 300 -9.84 -13.34 -15.16
CA LEU A 300 -11.02 -13.68 -15.96
C LEU A 300 -11.35 -15.18 -15.88
N LEU A 301 -10.35 -16.06 -15.99
CA LEU A 301 -10.55 -17.50 -15.79
C LEU A 301 -11.11 -17.81 -14.39
N TYR A 302 -10.64 -17.11 -13.35
CA TYR A 302 -11.17 -17.30 -11.99
C TYR A 302 -12.57 -16.71 -11.78
N ILE A 303 -12.96 -15.63 -12.47
CA ILE A 303 -14.35 -15.17 -12.53
C ILE A 303 -15.24 -16.26 -13.13
N LEU A 304 -14.81 -16.89 -14.23
CA LEU A 304 -15.55 -18.00 -14.83
C LEU A 304 -15.62 -19.20 -13.86
N PHE A 305 -14.49 -19.60 -13.25
CA PHE A 305 -14.45 -20.72 -12.32
C PHE A 305 -15.37 -20.57 -11.11
N THR A 306 -15.56 -19.36 -10.58
CA THR A 306 -16.45 -19.11 -9.43
C THR A 306 -17.91 -18.81 -9.81
N THR A 307 -18.23 -18.63 -11.10
CA THR A 307 -19.59 -18.30 -11.55
C THR A 307 -20.26 -19.36 -12.42
N PHE A 308 -19.56 -20.40 -12.88
CA PHE A 308 -20.17 -21.51 -13.62
C PHE A 308 -21.28 -22.20 -12.84
N SER A 309 -21.03 -22.75 -11.64
CA SER A 309 -22.05 -23.45 -10.84
C SER A 309 -23.29 -22.57 -10.59
N PRO A 310 -23.16 -21.33 -10.05
CA PRO A 310 -24.31 -20.43 -9.88
C PRO A 310 -25.08 -20.09 -11.18
N VAL A 311 -24.41 -20.03 -12.33
CA VAL A 311 -25.07 -19.78 -13.64
C VAL A 311 -25.81 -21.03 -14.13
N PHE A 312 -25.18 -22.20 -14.11
CA PHE A 312 -25.75 -23.41 -14.70
C PHE A 312 -26.81 -24.06 -13.81
N GLU A 313 -26.65 -24.03 -12.48
CA GLU A 313 -27.68 -24.49 -11.54
C GLU A 313 -28.84 -23.49 -11.52
N GLY A 314 -28.55 -22.19 -11.38
CA GLY A 314 -29.56 -21.14 -11.26
C GLY A 314 -30.34 -20.79 -12.54
N GLN A 315 -29.76 -20.95 -13.74
CA GLN A 315 -30.44 -20.58 -15.00
C GLN A 315 -30.79 -21.76 -15.91
N TYR A 316 -30.00 -22.83 -15.88
CA TYR A 316 -30.18 -23.99 -16.74
C TYR A 316 -30.70 -25.24 -15.99
N GLY A 317 -30.90 -25.15 -14.67
CA GLY A 317 -31.47 -26.22 -13.86
C GLY A 317 -30.53 -27.42 -13.70
N PHE A 318 -29.22 -27.22 -13.85
CA PHE A 318 -28.23 -28.28 -13.64
C PHE A 318 -28.19 -28.68 -12.16
N THR A 319 -27.79 -29.92 -11.88
CA THR A 319 -27.34 -30.34 -10.55
C THR A 319 -25.85 -30.04 -10.40
N THR A 320 -25.38 -29.92 -9.15
CA THR A 320 -23.97 -29.68 -8.80
C THR A 320 -22.99 -30.67 -9.46
N SER A 321 -23.41 -31.92 -9.70
CA SER A 321 -22.60 -32.90 -10.44
C SER A 321 -22.55 -32.63 -11.95
N THR A 322 -23.65 -32.20 -12.58
CA THR A 322 -23.65 -31.74 -13.97
C THR A 322 -22.93 -30.39 -14.15
N SER A 323 -22.92 -29.51 -13.14
CA SER A 323 -22.13 -28.27 -13.15
C SER A 323 -20.62 -28.53 -13.24
N GLY A 324 -20.12 -29.59 -12.60
CA GLY A 324 -18.71 -30.00 -12.73
C GLY A 324 -18.29 -30.29 -14.18
N LEU A 325 -19.22 -30.75 -15.03
CA LEU A 325 -18.96 -31.02 -16.45
C LEU A 325 -18.79 -29.75 -17.30
N VAL A 326 -19.34 -28.60 -16.87
CA VAL A 326 -19.27 -27.31 -17.60
C VAL A 326 -17.81 -26.88 -17.85
N TYR A 327 -16.93 -27.17 -16.89
CA TYR A 327 -15.51 -26.85 -16.92
C TYR A 327 -14.73 -27.61 -18.02
N LEU A 328 -15.31 -28.66 -18.61
CA LEU A 328 -14.70 -29.39 -19.72
C LEU A 328 -14.50 -28.53 -20.98
N GLY A 329 -15.23 -27.43 -21.17
CA GLY A 329 -14.95 -26.48 -22.26
C GLY A 329 -13.53 -25.91 -22.20
N LEU A 330 -13.09 -25.52 -20.99
CA LEU A 330 -11.71 -25.08 -20.74
C LEU A 330 -10.69 -26.25 -20.84
N GLY A 331 -11.13 -27.48 -20.55
CA GLY A 331 -10.34 -28.70 -20.75
C GLY A 331 -10.08 -29.05 -22.21
N ILE A 332 -11.11 -28.93 -23.07
CA ILE A 332 -11.00 -29.15 -24.51
C ILE A 332 -10.06 -28.11 -25.12
N ALA A 333 -10.19 -26.83 -24.72
CA ALA A 333 -9.27 -25.77 -25.12
C ALA A 333 -7.81 -26.15 -24.82
N LEU A 334 -7.51 -26.49 -23.56
CA LEU A 334 -6.16 -26.85 -23.12
C LEU A 334 -5.51 -27.98 -23.95
N VAL A 335 -6.28 -29.01 -24.31
CA VAL A 335 -5.76 -30.13 -25.12
C VAL A 335 -5.47 -29.67 -26.55
N LEU A 336 -6.36 -28.87 -27.14
CA LEU A 336 -6.15 -28.27 -28.46
C LEU A 336 -4.95 -27.31 -28.46
N ASP A 337 -4.80 -26.50 -27.41
CA ASP A 337 -3.75 -25.50 -27.25
C ASP A 337 -2.35 -26.12 -27.23
N VAL A 338 -2.14 -27.17 -26.43
CA VAL A 338 -0.83 -27.85 -26.33
C VAL A 338 -0.44 -28.46 -27.68
N LEU A 339 -1.38 -29.10 -28.37
CA LEU A 339 -1.17 -29.69 -29.70
C LEU A 339 -0.88 -28.60 -30.76
N LEU A 340 -1.67 -27.53 -30.76
CA LEU A 340 -1.57 -26.44 -31.73
C LEU A 340 -0.29 -25.61 -31.52
N PHE A 341 0.08 -25.32 -30.27
CA PHE A 341 1.29 -24.60 -29.93
C PHE A 341 2.54 -25.37 -30.37
N GLY A 342 2.63 -26.68 -30.10
CA GLY A 342 3.74 -27.50 -30.59
C GLY A 342 3.83 -27.52 -32.13
N ALA A 343 2.68 -27.60 -32.80
CA ALA A 343 2.59 -27.62 -34.25
C ALA A 343 2.87 -26.27 -34.94
N ILE A 344 2.50 -25.14 -34.32
CA ILE A 344 2.60 -23.81 -34.95
C ILE A 344 3.85 -23.04 -34.49
N ASN A 345 4.21 -23.07 -33.20
CA ASN A 345 5.32 -22.26 -32.67
C ASN A 345 6.63 -22.56 -33.39
N SER A 346 7.00 -23.84 -33.52
CA SER A 346 8.17 -24.29 -34.27
C SER A 346 8.23 -23.72 -35.71
N ARG A 347 7.10 -23.77 -36.43
CA ARG A 347 6.97 -23.29 -37.81
C ARG A 347 6.99 -21.76 -37.92
N VAL A 348 6.40 -21.05 -36.96
CA VAL A 348 6.38 -19.58 -36.91
C VAL A 348 7.77 -19.04 -36.57
N GLN A 349 8.43 -19.55 -35.53
CA GLN A 349 9.80 -19.17 -35.18
C GLN A 349 10.76 -19.45 -36.34
N ALA A 350 10.68 -20.61 -37.00
CA ALA A 350 11.51 -20.94 -38.17
C ALA A 350 11.30 -19.99 -39.36
N ARG A 351 10.06 -19.49 -39.57
CA ARG A 351 9.78 -18.47 -40.60
C ARG A 351 10.38 -17.11 -40.24
N ILE A 352 10.24 -16.69 -38.98
CA ILE A 352 10.77 -15.40 -38.47
C ILE A 352 12.31 -15.39 -38.48
N LEU A 353 12.95 -16.50 -38.10
CA LEU A 353 14.39 -16.70 -38.24
C LEU A 353 14.83 -16.52 -39.70
N LYS A 354 14.14 -17.19 -40.64
CA LYS A 354 14.45 -17.10 -42.08
C LYS A 354 14.18 -15.72 -42.68
N SER A 355 13.16 -14.98 -42.23
CA SER A 355 12.84 -13.66 -42.79
C SER A 355 13.82 -12.56 -42.36
N HIS A 356 14.41 -12.68 -41.16
CA HIS A 356 15.37 -11.69 -40.62
C HIS A 356 16.83 -12.17 -40.70
N GLY A 357 17.11 -13.35 -41.28
CA GLY A 357 18.47 -13.90 -41.40
C GLY A 357 19.12 -14.35 -40.09
N LEU A 358 18.36 -14.41 -38.99
CA LEU A 358 18.87 -14.67 -37.64
C LEU A 358 19.06 -16.17 -37.36
N GLN A 359 20.09 -16.51 -36.57
CA GLN A 359 20.32 -17.89 -36.10
C GLN A 359 19.58 -18.22 -34.79
N ARG A 360 19.17 -17.21 -34.00
CA ARG A 360 18.41 -17.38 -32.75
C ARG A 360 17.25 -16.37 -32.71
N PRO A 361 16.08 -16.73 -32.15
CA PRO A 361 14.94 -15.82 -32.08
C PRO A 361 15.18 -14.78 -30.98
N LEU A 362 14.88 -13.50 -31.27
CA LEU A 362 14.79 -12.45 -30.26
C LEU A 362 13.61 -12.73 -29.29
N PRO A 363 13.66 -12.22 -28.04
CA PRO A 363 12.56 -12.39 -27.08
C PRO A 363 11.20 -11.96 -27.67
N GLU A 364 11.16 -10.84 -28.38
CA GLU A 364 9.98 -10.25 -29.01
C GLU A 364 9.28 -11.23 -29.96
N HIS A 365 10.02 -12.10 -30.63
CA HIS A 365 9.48 -13.09 -31.57
C HIS A 365 8.59 -14.13 -30.87
N ARG A 366 8.66 -14.27 -29.54
CA ARG A 366 7.70 -15.09 -28.77
C ARG A 366 6.29 -14.49 -28.81
N LEU A 367 6.16 -13.16 -28.81
CA LEU A 367 4.89 -12.44 -28.68
C LEU A 367 3.99 -12.54 -29.92
N VAL A 368 4.52 -12.98 -31.07
CA VAL A 368 3.75 -13.05 -32.34
C VAL A 368 2.47 -13.89 -32.20
N LEU A 369 2.55 -15.07 -31.56
CA LEU A 369 1.36 -15.92 -31.35
C LEU A 369 0.35 -15.26 -30.40
N MET A 370 0.84 -14.51 -29.41
CA MET A 370 0.02 -13.79 -28.45
C MET A 370 -0.75 -12.64 -29.10
N ILE A 371 -0.13 -11.89 -30.01
CA ILE A 371 -0.79 -10.82 -30.78
C ILE A 371 -2.00 -11.37 -31.56
N PHE A 372 -1.83 -12.49 -32.28
CA PHE A 372 -2.89 -13.02 -33.15
C PHE A 372 -3.94 -13.89 -32.44
N LEU A 373 -3.60 -14.55 -31.32
CA LEU A 373 -4.49 -15.55 -30.68
C LEU A 373 -5.08 -15.08 -29.34
N SER A 374 -4.55 -14.04 -28.70
CA SER A 374 -5.21 -13.41 -27.53
C SER A 374 -6.60 -12.79 -27.77
N PRO A 375 -7.00 -12.31 -28.99
CA PRO A 375 -8.36 -11.83 -29.22
C PRO A 375 -9.46 -12.86 -28.89
N PHE A 376 -9.15 -14.16 -28.94
CA PHE A 376 -10.09 -15.22 -28.62
C PHE A 376 -10.57 -15.20 -27.16
N VAL A 377 -9.81 -14.60 -26.23
CA VAL A 377 -10.29 -14.33 -24.86
C VAL A 377 -11.57 -13.48 -24.91
N ALA A 378 -11.54 -12.38 -25.66
CA ALA A 378 -12.69 -11.48 -25.77
C ALA A 378 -13.84 -12.12 -26.55
N VAL A 379 -13.55 -12.81 -27.67
CA VAL A 379 -14.56 -13.55 -28.44
C VAL A 379 -15.29 -14.58 -27.57
N GLY A 380 -14.55 -15.35 -26.77
CA GLY A 380 -15.14 -16.31 -25.83
C GLY A 380 -15.98 -15.65 -24.74
N MET A 381 -15.52 -14.53 -24.17
CA MET A 381 -16.27 -13.77 -23.17
C MET A 381 -17.55 -13.15 -23.76
N PHE A 382 -17.53 -12.69 -25.01
CA PHE A 382 -18.71 -12.19 -25.71
C PHE A 382 -19.72 -13.31 -25.97
N ILE A 383 -19.27 -14.47 -26.49
CA ILE A 383 -20.13 -15.64 -26.71
C ILE A 383 -20.75 -16.09 -25.38
N TYR A 384 -19.94 -16.33 -24.35
CA TYR A 384 -20.41 -16.75 -23.02
C TYR A 384 -21.41 -15.74 -22.43
N GLY A 385 -21.06 -14.45 -22.41
CA GLY A 385 -21.87 -13.41 -21.80
C GLY A 385 -23.26 -13.28 -22.40
N TRP A 386 -23.35 -13.14 -23.73
CA TRP A 386 -24.63 -12.93 -24.41
C TRP A 386 -25.46 -14.20 -24.50
N THR A 387 -24.85 -15.39 -24.63
CA THR A 387 -25.59 -16.65 -24.64
C THR A 387 -26.17 -16.99 -23.27
N VAL A 388 -25.44 -16.73 -22.17
CA VAL A 388 -26.02 -16.77 -20.81
C VAL A 388 -27.12 -15.73 -20.64
N HIS A 389 -26.90 -14.47 -21.06
CA HIS A 389 -27.89 -13.40 -20.90
C HIS A 389 -29.24 -13.71 -21.58
N TYR A 390 -29.22 -14.29 -22.78
CA TYR A 390 -30.41 -14.70 -23.51
C TYR A 390 -30.86 -16.15 -23.24
N LYS A 391 -30.23 -16.86 -22.29
CA LYS A 391 -30.52 -18.27 -21.93
C LYS A 391 -30.51 -19.23 -23.14
N VAL A 392 -29.58 -19.00 -24.07
CA VAL A 392 -29.37 -19.85 -25.26
C VAL A 392 -28.91 -21.24 -24.81
N HIS A 393 -29.31 -22.30 -25.53
CA HIS A 393 -29.02 -23.70 -25.19
C HIS A 393 -27.60 -23.91 -24.62
N TRP A 394 -27.53 -24.52 -23.43
CA TRP A 394 -26.37 -24.58 -22.52
C TRP A 394 -25.02 -24.96 -23.14
N ILE A 395 -24.99 -25.65 -24.28
CA ILE A 395 -23.76 -25.98 -25.01
C ILE A 395 -23.04 -24.74 -25.57
N VAL A 396 -23.79 -23.70 -25.99
CA VAL A 396 -23.22 -22.51 -26.64
C VAL A 396 -22.35 -21.67 -25.69
N PRO A 397 -22.74 -21.39 -24.43
CA PRO A 397 -21.83 -20.77 -23.48
C PRO A 397 -20.59 -21.64 -23.18
N ILE A 398 -20.69 -22.98 -23.17
CA ILE A 398 -19.52 -23.87 -23.00
C ILE A 398 -18.55 -23.76 -24.19
N ILE A 399 -19.06 -23.68 -25.42
CA ILE A 399 -18.26 -23.35 -26.60
C ILE A 399 -17.60 -21.96 -26.45
N GLY A 400 -18.31 -20.98 -25.90
CA GLY A 400 -17.74 -19.68 -25.50
C GLY A 400 -16.55 -19.80 -24.55
N THR A 401 -16.68 -20.59 -23.47
CA THR A 401 -15.56 -20.81 -22.52
C THR A 401 -14.37 -21.51 -23.17
N THR A 402 -14.59 -22.37 -24.17
CA THR A 402 -13.52 -23.02 -24.95
C THR A 402 -12.64 -21.98 -25.65
N PHE A 403 -13.24 -20.93 -26.24
CA PHE A 403 -12.47 -19.81 -26.82
C PHE A 403 -11.75 -18.96 -25.78
N VAL A 404 -12.31 -18.80 -24.56
CA VAL A 404 -11.61 -18.10 -23.46
C VAL A 404 -10.36 -18.87 -23.03
N GLY A 405 -10.46 -20.19 -22.87
CA GLY A 405 -9.31 -21.05 -22.53
C GLY A 405 -8.20 -20.95 -23.58
N PHE A 406 -8.59 -21.07 -24.86
CA PHE A 406 -7.69 -20.98 -26.01
C PHE A 406 -6.91 -19.66 -26.02
N GLY A 407 -7.62 -18.53 -26.00
CA GLY A 407 -6.98 -17.21 -25.97
C GLY A 407 -6.11 -17.01 -24.72
N ALA A 408 -6.50 -17.58 -23.57
CA ALA A 408 -5.74 -17.46 -22.33
C ALA A 408 -4.42 -18.24 -22.35
N PHE A 409 -4.38 -19.45 -22.94
CA PHE A 409 -3.14 -20.20 -23.12
C PHE A 409 -2.12 -19.41 -23.97
N PHE A 410 -2.59 -18.82 -25.09
CA PHE A 410 -1.75 -18.00 -25.97
C PHE A 410 -1.43 -16.60 -25.42
N VAL A 411 -1.99 -16.18 -24.28
CA VAL A 411 -1.44 -15.07 -23.48
C VAL A 411 -0.37 -15.58 -22.52
N VAL A 412 -0.67 -16.63 -21.75
CA VAL A 412 0.21 -17.09 -20.65
C VAL A 412 1.53 -17.68 -21.16
N MET A 413 1.50 -18.58 -22.15
CA MET A 413 2.69 -19.33 -22.56
C MET A 413 3.72 -18.44 -23.32
N PRO A 414 3.32 -17.61 -24.30
CA PRO A 414 4.23 -16.65 -24.91
C PRO A 414 4.81 -15.64 -23.92
N ALA A 415 4.01 -15.14 -22.97
CA ALA A 415 4.49 -14.22 -21.94
C ALA A 415 5.54 -14.87 -21.02
N GLN A 416 5.36 -16.13 -20.62
CA GLN A 416 6.34 -16.86 -19.82
C GLN A 416 7.66 -17.09 -20.58
N LEU A 417 7.61 -17.43 -21.87
CA LEU A 417 8.81 -17.56 -22.69
C LEU A 417 9.49 -16.20 -22.92
N TYR A 418 8.72 -15.13 -23.15
CA TYR A 418 9.23 -13.78 -23.29
C TYR A 418 10.00 -13.32 -22.05
N ILE A 419 9.43 -13.52 -20.85
CA ILE A 419 10.07 -13.17 -19.58
C ILE A 419 11.38 -13.96 -19.37
N VAL A 420 11.44 -15.23 -19.79
CA VAL A 420 12.67 -16.03 -19.69
C VAL A 420 13.76 -15.51 -20.62
N ASP A 421 13.42 -15.26 -21.89
CA ASP A 421 14.41 -14.82 -22.88
C ASP A 421 14.86 -13.35 -22.65
N LEU A 422 13.97 -12.49 -22.12
CA LEU A 422 14.25 -11.07 -21.82
C LEU A 422 15.16 -10.86 -20.60
N PHE A 423 15.03 -11.68 -19.56
CA PHE A 423 15.77 -11.52 -18.29
C PHE A 423 16.95 -12.49 -18.11
N GLY A 424 17.22 -13.34 -19.11
CA GLY A 424 18.31 -14.31 -19.09
C GLY A 424 18.24 -15.32 -17.93
N SER A 425 19.25 -16.18 -17.82
CA SER A 425 19.28 -17.22 -16.78
C SER A 425 19.34 -16.68 -15.35
N GLU A 426 19.78 -15.45 -15.15
CA GLU A 426 20.08 -14.91 -13.81
C GLU A 426 18.90 -14.17 -13.18
N ALA A 427 18.06 -13.49 -13.96
CA ALA A 427 16.91 -12.73 -13.44
C ALA A 427 15.56 -13.35 -13.81
N ALA A 428 15.47 -14.24 -14.81
CA ALA A 428 14.21 -14.87 -15.21
C ALA A 428 13.45 -15.57 -14.07
N ALA A 429 14.14 -16.23 -13.13
CA ALA A 429 13.50 -16.87 -11.98
C ALA A 429 12.78 -15.85 -11.07
N SER A 430 13.39 -14.68 -10.84
CA SER A 430 12.78 -13.60 -10.07
C SER A 430 11.67 -12.89 -10.85
N ALA A 431 11.84 -12.69 -12.16
CA ALA A 431 10.83 -12.07 -13.02
C ALA A 431 9.58 -12.97 -13.20
N LEU A 432 9.74 -14.28 -13.36
CA LEU A 432 8.65 -15.26 -13.35
C LEU A 432 7.95 -15.31 -11.99
N SER A 433 8.69 -15.20 -10.88
CA SER A 433 8.09 -15.14 -9.54
C SER A 433 7.20 -13.91 -9.35
N ALA A 434 7.63 -12.76 -9.86
CA ALA A 434 6.81 -11.54 -9.88
C ALA A 434 5.55 -11.67 -10.76
N ASN A 435 5.67 -12.30 -11.92
CA ASN A 435 4.54 -12.60 -12.80
C ASN A 435 3.51 -13.52 -12.11
N LEU A 436 3.97 -14.57 -11.44
CA LEU A 436 3.12 -15.50 -10.67
C LEU A 436 2.43 -14.79 -9.50
N LEU A 437 3.12 -13.90 -8.78
CA LEU A 437 2.54 -13.14 -7.68
C LEU A 437 1.34 -12.30 -8.14
N LEU A 438 1.51 -11.44 -9.15
CA LEU A 438 0.40 -10.65 -9.71
C LEU A 438 -0.73 -11.54 -10.23
N ARG A 439 -0.39 -12.63 -10.91
CA ARG A 439 -1.33 -13.61 -11.45
C ARG A 439 -2.24 -14.20 -10.37
N TYR A 440 -1.66 -14.71 -9.29
CA TYR A 440 -2.44 -15.32 -8.20
C TYR A 440 -3.17 -14.28 -7.33
N VAL A 441 -2.63 -13.07 -7.16
CA VAL A 441 -3.34 -11.95 -6.52
C VAL A 441 -4.58 -11.54 -7.32
N SER A 442 -4.48 -11.41 -8.65
CA SER A 442 -5.65 -11.14 -9.51
C SER A 442 -6.67 -12.27 -9.47
N GLY A 443 -6.21 -13.53 -9.57
CA GLY A 443 -7.07 -14.71 -9.41
C GLY A 443 -7.73 -14.82 -8.02
N THR A 444 -7.18 -14.15 -7.00
CA THR A 444 -7.80 -14.03 -5.68
C THR A 444 -8.91 -12.99 -5.67
N PHE A 445 -8.58 -11.75 -6.05
CA PHE A 445 -9.42 -10.58 -5.74
C PHE A 445 -10.35 -10.14 -6.89
N LEU A 446 -9.97 -10.32 -8.16
CA LEU A 446 -10.83 -9.93 -9.28
C LEU A 446 -12.20 -10.65 -9.28
N PRO A 447 -12.31 -11.93 -8.88
CA PRO A 447 -13.60 -12.61 -8.73
C PRO A 447 -14.57 -11.97 -7.72
N LEU A 448 -14.09 -11.27 -6.68
CA LEU A 448 -14.96 -10.62 -5.68
C LEU A 448 -15.81 -9.49 -6.29
N ALA A 449 -15.39 -8.91 -7.42
CA ALA A 449 -16.16 -7.92 -8.15
C ALA A 449 -17.30 -8.55 -8.97
N ALA A 450 -17.21 -9.83 -9.34
CA ALA A 450 -18.14 -10.46 -10.28
C ALA A 450 -19.61 -10.47 -9.83
N PRO A 451 -19.98 -10.77 -8.56
CA PRO A 451 -21.36 -10.74 -8.13
C PRO A 451 -21.99 -9.34 -8.28
N SER A 452 -21.29 -8.29 -7.86
CA SER A 452 -21.74 -6.90 -7.97
C SER A 452 -21.79 -6.42 -9.42
N MET A 453 -20.81 -6.82 -10.24
CA MET A 453 -20.76 -6.52 -11.67
C MET A 453 -21.94 -7.17 -12.41
N TYR A 454 -22.17 -8.48 -12.25
CA TYR A 454 -23.28 -9.17 -12.92
C TYR A 454 -24.65 -8.74 -12.38
N LYS A 455 -24.78 -8.37 -11.09
CA LYS A 455 -26.00 -7.75 -10.55
C LYS A 455 -26.33 -6.40 -11.19
N THR A 456 -25.32 -5.65 -11.61
CA THR A 456 -25.47 -4.28 -12.16
C THR A 456 -25.59 -4.26 -13.69
N LEU A 457 -24.78 -5.06 -14.39
CA LEU A 457 -24.66 -5.07 -15.85
C LEU A 457 -25.34 -6.29 -16.52
N GLY A 458 -25.70 -7.32 -15.74
CA GLY A 458 -26.06 -8.63 -16.27
C GLY A 458 -24.87 -9.37 -16.91
N TYR A 459 -25.09 -10.63 -17.27
CA TYR A 459 -24.03 -11.47 -17.87
C TYR A 459 -23.56 -10.99 -19.26
N GLY A 460 -24.44 -10.34 -20.04
CA GLY A 460 -24.12 -9.81 -21.38
C GLY A 460 -23.11 -8.68 -21.31
N TRP A 461 -23.51 -7.52 -20.77
CA TRP A 461 -22.61 -6.36 -20.63
C TRP A 461 -21.47 -6.60 -19.64
N GLY A 462 -21.69 -7.38 -18.57
CA GLY A 462 -20.63 -7.74 -17.63
C GLY A 462 -19.45 -8.46 -18.30
N ASN A 463 -19.71 -9.54 -19.05
CA ASN A 463 -18.63 -10.22 -19.78
C ASN A 463 -18.14 -9.44 -21.00
N THR A 464 -18.98 -8.56 -21.58
CA THR A 464 -18.55 -7.65 -22.66
C THR A 464 -17.52 -6.63 -22.15
N LEU A 465 -17.71 -6.07 -20.96
CA LEU A 465 -16.71 -5.23 -20.29
C LEU A 465 -15.39 -5.98 -20.07
N LEU A 466 -15.46 -7.20 -19.52
CA LEU A 466 -14.27 -8.04 -19.32
C LEU A 466 -13.56 -8.41 -20.63
N GLY A 467 -14.32 -8.65 -21.71
CA GLY A 467 -13.77 -8.87 -23.04
C GLY A 467 -13.05 -7.64 -23.61
N PHE A 468 -13.64 -6.44 -23.48
CA PHE A 468 -12.98 -5.20 -23.89
C PHE A 468 -11.72 -4.90 -23.06
N LEU A 469 -11.71 -5.19 -21.75
CA LEU A 469 -10.50 -5.10 -20.93
C LEU A 469 -9.40 -6.06 -21.42
N ALA A 470 -9.74 -7.28 -21.85
CA ALA A 470 -8.78 -8.21 -22.44
C ALA A 470 -8.24 -7.74 -23.81
N LEU A 471 -9.05 -7.03 -24.61
CA LEU A 471 -8.61 -6.39 -25.86
C LEU A 471 -7.70 -5.18 -25.62
N ALA A 472 -7.95 -4.40 -24.55
CA ALA A 472 -7.21 -3.17 -24.25
C ALA A 472 -5.70 -3.40 -23.99
N PHE A 473 -5.30 -4.62 -23.64
CA PHE A 473 -3.89 -5.00 -23.48
C PHE A 473 -3.21 -5.51 -24.76
N ILE A 474 -3.94 -5.80 -25.85
CA ILE A 474 -3.37 -6.30 -27.12
C ILE A 474 -2.39 -5.32 -27.79
N PRO A 475 -2.53 -3.98 -27.69
CA PRO A 475 -1.52 -3.06 -28.18
C PRO A 475 -0.14 -3.22 -27.51
N ALA A 476 -0.05 -3.72 -26.28
CA ALA A 476 1.23 -3.85 -25.57
C ALA A 476 2.22 -4.83 -26.23
N PRO A 477 1.89 -6.12 -26.50
CA PRO A 477 2.80 -7.01 -27.22
C PRO A 477 3.08 -6.55 -28.66
N ILE A 478 2.18 -5.80 -29.30
CA ILE A 478 2.44 -5.18 -30.63
C ILE A 478 3.53 -4.10 -30.51
N LEU A 479 3.42 -3.22 -29.51
CA LEU A 479 4.43 -2.18 -29.25
C LEU A 479 5.79 -2.79 -28.89
N PHE A 480 5.82 -3.83 -28.06
CA PHE A 480 7.06 -4.53 -27.71
C PHE A 480 7.69 -5.19 -28.94
N TYR A 481 6.90 -5.89 -29.76
CA TYR A 481 7.38 -6.50 -31.01
C TYR A 481 7.97 -5.47 -31.99
N ASN A 482 7.25 -4.38 -32.25
CA ASN A 482 7.70 -3.35 -33.18
C ASN A 482 8.95 -2.62 -32.69
N ASN A 483 8.98 -2.22 -31.41
CA ASN A 483 10.07 -1.40 -30.87
C ASN A 483 11.37 -2.20 -30.68
N GLY A 484 11.30 -3.49 -30.33
CA GLY A 484 12.49 -4.35 -30.28
C GLY A 484 13.04 -4.68 -31.68
N ALA A 485 12.16 -4.96 -32.65
CA ALA A 485 12.57 -5.19 -34.03
C ALA A 485 13.26 -3.95 -34.64
N SER A 486 12.73 -2.74 -34.38
CA SER A 486 13.27 -1.47 -34.89
C SER A 486 14.71 -1.15 -34.49
N ASN A 487 15.25 -1.79 -33.47
CA ASN A 487 16.62 -1.56 -32.98
C ASN A 487 17.59 -2.71 -33.35
N SER A 488 17.15 -3.70 -34.15
CA SER A 488 17.94 -4.90 -34.47
C SER A 488 18.77 -4.81 -35.76
N ASP A 489 18.71 -3.67 -36.47
CA ASP A 489 19.46 -3.43 -37.71
C ASP A 489 20.95 -3.14 -37.46
N GLY A 490 21.73 -4.20 -37.22
CA GLY A 490 23.17 -4.24 -37.49
C GLY A 490 24.11 -3.79 -36.36
N SER A 491 23.64 -3.02 -35.37
CA SER A 491 24.42 -2.68 -34.17
C SER A 491 24.11 -3.63 -33.00
N ALA A 492 25.04 -4.50 -32.64
CA ALA A 492 24.88 -5.39 -31.48
C ALA A 492 24.93 -4.64 -30.13
N ASP A 493 25.47 -3.41 -30.12
CA ASP A 493 25.63 -2.55 -28.95
C ASP A 493 24.48 -1.53 -28.85
N SER A 494 23.24 -2.02 -28.68
CA SER A 494 22.10 -1.15 -28.38
C SER A 494 21.86 -1.06 -26.87
N GLY A 495 22.11 0.12 -26.30
CA GLY A 495 22.25 0.37 -24.84
C GLY A 495 21.01 0.13 -23.96
N PHE A 496 19.97 -0.54 -24.44
CA PHE A 496 18.92 -1.12 -23.58
C PHE A 496 19.42 -2.34 -22.80
N GLY A 497 20.41 -3.07 -23.33
CA GLY A 497 21.16 -4.07 -22.55
C GLY A 497 22.02 -3.40 -21.48
N GLU A 498 22.85 -2.44 -21.89
CA GLU A 498 23.77 -1.71 -20.98
C GLU A 498 23.03 -0.93 -19.89
N MET A 499 21.84 -0.37 -20.14
CA MET A 499 20.99 0.21 -19.08
C MET A 499 20.62 -0.79 -17.98
N VAL A 500 20.69 -2.11 -18.24
CA VAL A 500 20.40 -3.18 -17.28
C VAL A 500 21.69 -3.87 -16.78
N ASP A 501 22.79 -3.82 -17.52
CA ASP A 501 24.09 -4.36 -17.06
C ASP A 501 24.91 -3.33 -16.25
N GLU A 502 25.09 -2.11 -16.75
CA GLU A 502 25.91 -1.08 -16.08
C GLU A 502 25.23 -0.53 -14.81
N SER A 503 23.91 -0.34 -14.84
CA SER A 503 23.15 0.12 -13.66
C SER A 503 22.92 -0.97 -12.60
N TRP A 504 23.36 -2.21 -12.88
CA TRP A 504 23.12 -3.38 -12.04
C TRP A 504 24.37 -4.22 -11.77
N LYS A 505 25.57 -3.68 -12.04
CA LYS A 505 26.73 -4.03 -11.22
C LYS A 505 26.37 -3.68 -9.76
N PRO A 506 26.32 -4.64 -8.82
CA PRO A 506 26.23 -4.29 -7.42
C PRO A 506 27.57 -3.68 -7.01
N GLU A 507 27.64 -2.35 -6.94
CA GLU A 507 28.42 -1.74 -5.86
C GLU A 507 27.97 -2.46 -4.58
N TYR A 508 28.90 -3.16 -3.92
CA TYR A 508 28.57 -4.04 -2.82
C TYR A 508 27.80 -3.24 -1.76
N MET A 509 26.53 -3.55 -1.61
CA MET A 509 25.70 -2.93 -0.59
C MET A 509 26.16 -3.51 0.75
N GLU A 510 27.17 -2.88 1.36
CA GLU A 510 27.75 -3.25 2.64
C GLU A 510 26.67 -3.24 3.72
N LEU A 511 26.05 -4.40 3.89
CA LEU A 511 24.99 -4.68 4.85
C LEU A 511 25.48 -4.58 6.30
N ASP A 512 26.79 -4.47 6.50
CA ASP A 512 27.46 -4.10 7.74
C ASP A 512 27.07 -2.68 8.21
N SER A 513 26.56 -1.82 7.31
CA SER A 513 26.01 -0.50 7.64
C SER A 513 24.54 -0.51 8.09
N LEU A 514 23.88 -1.68 8.12
CA LEU A 514 22.56 -1.87 8.74
C LEU A 514 22.74 -2.34 10.18
N ASP A 515 22.59 -1.40 11.12
CA ASP A 515 22.83 -1.59 12.55
C ASP A 515 21.85 -2.62 13.18
N LEU A 516 22.22 -3.90 13.10
CA LEU A 516 21.43 -5.05 13.57
C LEU A 516 21.38 -5.20 15.11
N ALA A 517 21.78 -4.16 15.84
CA ALA A 517 21.78 -4.09 17.30
C ALA A 517 20.41 -4.41 17.95
N PHE A 518 19.30 -4.19 17.23
CA PHE A 518 17.94 -4.43 17.73
C PHE A 518 17.53 -5.92 17.82
N LEU A 519 18.40 -6.87 17.44
CA LEU A 519 18.14 -8.31 17.49
C LEU A 519 19.07 -9.09 18.46
N ARG A 520 19.82 -8.40 19.33
CA ARG A 520 20.59 -9.03 20.43
C ARG A 520 20.10 -8.60 21.81
N HIS A 521 19.08 -9.27 22.30
CA HIS A 521 18.82 -9.41 23.74
C HIS A 521 18.64 -10.90 24.04
N ASP A 522 19.68 -11.49 24.61
CA ASP A 522 19.69 -12.87 25.09
C ASP A 522 18.96 -12.98 26.45
N ASP A 523 18.53 -14.20 26.78
CA ASP A 523 17.97 -14.53 28.10
C ASP A 523 19.03 -14.51 29.22
N THR A 524 18.54 -14.49 30.47
CA THR A 524 19.22 -14.78 31.76
C THR A 524 19.89 -13.64 32.58
N MET A 525 19.13 -13.22 33.61
CA MET A 525 19.50 -13.07 35.04
C MET A 525 20.77 -12.30 35.52
N PHE A 526 20.47 -11.16 36.19
CA PHE A 526 21.07 -10.69 37.47
C PHE A 526 22.58 -10.25 37.52
N PRO A 527 23.02 -9.48 38.55
CA PRO A 527 24.00 -8.40 38.31
C PRO A 527 25.29 -8.43 39.17
N GLY A 528 26.31 -7.67 38.74
CA GLY A 528 27.39 -7.24 39.63
C GLY A 528 28.56 -6.47 38.96
N GLY A 529 29.08 -5.45 39.67
CA GLY A 529 30.54 -5.20 39.74
C GLY A 529 31.25 -4.29 38.72
N ALA A 530 31.04 -2.97 38.81
CA ALA A 530 32.06 -1.88 38.89
C ALA A 530 33.32 -1.78 37.96
N TYR A 531 33.95 -0.58 38.00
CA TYR A 531 35.20 -0.13 37.34
C TYR A 531 35.08 0.19 35.82
N SER A 532 35.56 1.31 35.24
CA SER A 532 36.79 2.14 35.37
C SER A 532 37.94 1.59 34.47
N SER A 533 38.67 2.35 33.64
CA SER A 533 38.66 3.82 33.36
C SER A 533 39.48 4.25 32.12
N ALA A 534 39.08 5.38 31.52
CA ALA A 534 39.92 6.48 30.96
C ALA A 534 40.83 6.29 29.71
N THR A 535 41.31 7.47 29.24
CA THR A 535 42.22 7.81 28.10
C THR A 535 41.70 7.52 26.67
N GLY A 536 41.85 8.41 25.66
CA GLY A 536 42.10 9.87 25.64
C GLY A 536 43.28 10.34 24.77
N ILE A 537 43.17 11.52 24.14
CA ILE A 537 44.26 12.35 23.51
C ILE A 537 44.79 11.77 22.16
N THR A 538 45.04 12.47 21.02
CA THR A 538 45.01 13.91 20.60
C THR A 538 44.72 14.06 19.08
N THR A 539 44.38 15.29 18.64
CA THR A 539 44.63 15.83 17.27
C THR A 539 45.64 16.99 17.36
N PRO A 540 46.43 17.34 16.31
CA PRO A 540 46.04 18.53 15.50
C PRO A 540 46.55 18.65 14.03
N ALA A 541 45.71 19.30 13.20
CA ALA A 541 46.00 20.39 12.24
C ALA A 541 47.04 20.33 11.07
N THR A 542 46.55 20.62 9.85
CA THR A 542 47.11 21.52 8.77
C THR A 542 48.52 21.26 8.19
N ASN A 543 48.78 21.35 6.86
CA ASN A 543 48.47 22.49 5.99
C ASN A 543 48.66 22.21 4.46
N ILE A 544 47.95 23.00 3.63
CA ILE A 544 48.29 23.54 2.28
C ILE A 544 49.08 22.68 1.26
N ALA A 545 48.45 22.40 0.10
CA ALA A 545 48.97 22.74 -1.24
C ALA A 545 47.85 22.66 -2.29
N SER A 546 47.78 23.64 -3.20
CA SER A 546 46.81 23.72 -4.31
C SER A 546 47.53 23.66 -5.67
N PHE A 547 46.86 23.14 -6.70
CA PHE A 547 47.18 23.50 -8.10
C PHE A 547 45.93 23.41 -8.98
N ASP A 548 45.69 24.47 -9.74
CA ASP A 548 44.56 24.63 -10.65
C ASP A 548 44.82 24.00 -12.03
N PHE A 549 43.74 23.76 -12.77
CA PHE A 549 43.66 24.22 -14.16
C PHE A 549 42.25 24.73 -14.46
N ALA A 550 42.15 25.83 -15.20
CA ALA A 550 40.91 26.57 -15.45
C ALA A 550 40.75 26.93 -16.94
N ASP A 551 39.59 27.54 -17.23
CA ASP A 551 39.29 28.40 -18.38
C ASP A 551 39.38 27.84 -19.81
N SER A 552 38.22 27.47 -20.36
CA SER A 552 37.58 28.09 -21.54
C SER A 552 36.28 27.31 -21.88
N TRP A 553 35.20 27.89 -22.40
CA TRP A 553 35.06 29.10 -23.23
C TRP A 553 33.95 30.06 -22.74
N LEU A 554 34.03 31.32 -23.18
CA LEU A 554 33.10 32.41 -22.87
C LEU A 554 32.11 32.71 -24.02
N SER A 555 30.99 33.34 -23.67
CA SER A 555 30.03 34.05 -24.55
C SER A 555 30.50 35.50 -24.83
N PRO A 556 29.70 36.42 -25.43
CA PRO A 556 28.51 36.32 -26.30
C PRO A 556 28.68 37.11 -27.64
N THR A 557 27.62 37.28 -28.43
CA THR A 557 27.46 38.47 -29.32
C THR A 557 26.00 38.67 -29.77
N ASP A 558 25.58 39.92 -29.96
CA ASP A 558 24.21 40.30 -30.31
C ASP A 558 23.87 40.26 -31.82
N THR A 559 22.59 40.06 -32.15
CA THR A 559 21.83 40.97 -33.03
C THR A 559 20.34 40.62 -33.01
N ALA A 560 19.46 41.63 -33.11
CA ALA A 560 18.01 41.46 -33.08
C ALA A 560 17.36 41.84 -34.43
N ILE A 561 16.48 40.97 -34.94
CA ILE A 561 15.51 41.23 -36.02
C ILE A 561 14.18 40.55 -35.63
N ASP A 562 13.07 41.14 -36.07
CA ASP A 562 11.72 40.95 -35.52
C ASP A 562 10.84 39.91 -36.28
N HIS A 563 9.64 39.63 -35.74
CA HIS A 563 8.43 39.11 -36.42
C HIS A 563 8.36 37.58 -36.70
N PRO A 564 7.14 36.96 -36.84
CA PRO A 564 6.58 36.29 -35.66
C PRO A 564 5.92 34.90 -35.86
N ALA A 565 5.69 34.22 -34.72
CA ALA A 565 4.66 33.21 -34.43
C ALA A 565 4.48 31.97 -35.34
N ARG A 566 4.74 30.76 -34.78
CA ARG A 566 3.87 29.57 -34.91
C ARG A 566 4.16 28.43 -33.92
N ASP A 567 3.08 27.88 -33.37
CA ASP A 567 2.84 26.48 -32.95
C ASP A 567 3.94 25.69 -32.22
N ALA A 568 3.93 25.74 -30.88
CA ALA A 568 4.58 24.73 -30.05
C ALA A 568 3.78 23.42 -30.02
N ARG A 569 4.46 22.27 -30.18
CA ARG A 569 3.87 20.94 -29.96
C ARG A 569 3.84 20.63 -28.45
N PRO A 570 2.79 19.96 -27.93
CA PRO A 570 2.78 19.52 -26.53
C PRO A 570 3.74 18.33 -26.33
N ASP A 571 4.55 18.40 -25.29
CA ASP A 571 5.53 17.37 -24.96
C ASP A 571 4.85 16.15 -24.30
N SER A 572 5.05 14.96 -24.84
CA SER A 572 4.27 13.78 -24.47
C SER A 572 4.99 12.91 -23.44
N ARG A 573 4.66 13.09 -22.15
CA ARG A 573 5.03 12.15 -21.08
C ARG A 573 3.77 11.49 -20.50
N GLY A 574 3.72 10.16 -20.61
CA GLY A 574 2.61 9.35 -20.10
C GLY A 574 2.55 9.30 -18.56
N PRO A 575 1.43 8.86 -17.98
CA PRO A 575 1.21 8.90 -16.54
C PRO A 575 2.05 7.88 -15.78
N VAL A 576 2.86 8.35 -14.82
CA VAL A 576 3.42 7.53 -13.76
C VAL A 576 2.36 7.35 -12.68
N VAL A 577 2.00 6.11 -12.36
CA VAL A 577 1.02 5.81 -11.29
C VAL A 577 1.70 5.89 -9.93
N ASP A 578 1.60 7.05 -9.28
CA ASP A 578 2.12 7.28 -7.93
C ASP A 578 1.10 6.86 -6.86
N LEU A 579 1.51 6.05 -5.89
CA LEU A 579 0.61 5.63 -4.79
C LEU A 579 0.15 6.80 -3.91
N THR A 580 0.94 7.88 -3.80
CA THR A 580 0.53 9.10 -3.07
C THR A 580 -0.47 9.93 -3.86
N ALA A 581 -0.44 9.88 -5.20
CA ALA A 581 -1.53 10.42 -6.04
C ALA A 581 -2.82 9.60 -5.86
N LEU A 582 -2.72 8.26 -5.86
CA LEU A 582 -3.86 7.36 -5.63
C LEU A 582 -4.52 7.59 -4.24
N LEU A 583 -3.72 7.88 -3.22
CA LEU A 583 -4.21 8.26 -1.88
C LEU A 583 -4.82 9.66 -1.84
N ALA A 584 -4.31 10.61 -2.63
CA ALA A 584 -4.91 11.94 -2.79
C ALA A 584 -6.28 11.84 -3.50
N ASP A 585 -6.38 11.09 -4.60
CA ASP A 585 -7.62 10.88 -5.34
C ASP A 585 -8.72 10.22 -4.49
N MET A 586 -8.39 9.20 -3.68
CA MET A 586 -9.38 8.58 -2.78
C MET A 586 -9.93 9.57 -1.73
N THR A 587 -9.11 10.50 -1.23
CA THR A 587 -9.59 11.57 -0.34
C THR A 587 -10.33 12.69 -1.08
N CYS A 588 -10.04 12.92 -2.36
CA CYS A 588 -10.83 13.82 -3.22
C CYS A 588 -12.23 13.25 -3.49
N TYR A 589 -12.33 11.93 -3.77
CA TYR A 589 -13.56 11.24 -4.13
C TYR A 589 -14.56 11.15 -2.96
N GLU A 590 -14.12 10.86 -1.73
CA GLU A 590 -15.00 10.91 -0.54
C GLU A 590 -15.55 12.34 -0.30
N ASN A 591 -14.77 13.39 -0.58
CA ASN A 591 -15.21 14.78 -0.46
C ASN A 591 -16.20 15.21 -1.57
N GLN A 592 -16.08 14.68 -2.79
CA GLN A 592 -17.08 14.88 -3.84
C GLN A 592 -18.41 14.19 -3.49
N LEU A 593 -18.37 13.00 -2.89
CA LEU A 593 -19.57 12.29 -2.43
C LEU A 593 -20.31 13.01 -1.28
N LEU A 594 -19.60 13.73 -0.41
CA LEU A 594 -20.21 14.61 0.59
C LEU A 594 -20.94 15.79 -0.04
N ARG A 595 -20.28 16.52 -0.94
CA ARG A 595 -20.89 17.65 -1.68
C ARG A 595 -22.14 17.25 -2.46
N LEU A 596 -22.17 16.03 -3.01
CA LEU A 596 -23.35 15.49 -3.70
C LEU A 596 -24.52 15.14 -2.77
N ARG A 597 -24.27 14.81 -1.49
CA ARG A 597 -25.32 14.57 -0.49
C ARG A 597 -25.87 15.87 0.10
N GLU A 598 -25.01 16.86 0.34
CA GLU A 598 -25.41 18.16 0.89
C GLU A 598 -26.25 18.98 -0.12
N ALA A 599 -26.06 18.75 -1.42
CA ALA A 599 -26.84 19.36 -2.49
C ALA A 599 -28.29 18.84 -2.63
N GLU A 600 -28.68 17.76 -1.93
CA GLU A 600 -30.04 17.19 -1.98
C GLU A 600 -30.97 17.67 -0.84
N SER A 601 -30.61 18.75 -0.13
CA SER A 601 -31.47 19.40 0.87
C SER A 601 -32.72 20.04 0.21
N PRO A 602 -33.96 19.70 0.62
CA PRO A 602 -35.19 20.09 -0.08
C PRO A 602 -35.69 21.52 0.19
N HIS A 603 -34.87 22.40 0.80
CA HIS A 603 -35.24 23.80 1.05
C HIS A 603 -34.10 24.78 0.71
N ASN A 604 -34.12 25.32 -0.52
CA ASN A 604 -33.94 26.75 -0.72
C ASN A 604 -34.37 27.19 -2.13
N SER A 605 -35.42 28.01 -2.19
CA SER A 605 -35.82 28.74 -3.39
C SER A 605 -35.44 30.21 -3.22
N PHE A 606 -34.45 30.70 -3.97
CA PHE A 606 -34.51 32.03 -4.60
C PHE A 606 -33.42 32.18 -5.67
N THR A 607 -33.67 33.04 -6.66
CA THR A 607 -32.82 33.23 -7.84
C THR A 607 -32.23 34.64 -7.92
N SER A 608 -30.90 34.76 -7.82
CA SER A 608 -30.12 35.91 -8.31
C SER A 608 -28.67 35.49 -8.61
N ASP A 609 -27.96 36.33 -9.38
CA ASP A 609 -26.51 36.29 -9.62
C ASP A 609 -25.88 35.08 -10.34
N ILE A 610 -26.63 34.44 -11.24
CA ILE A 610 -26.01 33.82 -12.42
C ILE A 610 -25.71 34.90 -13.47
N ASN A 611 -24.55 35.56 -13.38
CA ASN A 611 -24.04 36.43 -14.47
C ASN A 611 -22.52 36.69 -14.51
N SER A 612 -21.75 36.39 -13.46
CA SER A 612 -20.35 36.81 -13.33
C SER A 612 -19.29 35.90 -13.98
N TYR A 613 -19.66 34.78 -14.61
CA TYR A 613 -18.72 33.85 -15.27
C TYR A 613 -19.14 33.42 -16.69
N ARG A 614 -19.06 34.33 -17.65
CA ARG A 614 -19.04 34.00 -19.10
C ARG A 614 -17.66 34.29 -19.69
N GLY A 615 -16.78 33.26 -19.72
CA GLY A 615 -15.38 33.42 -20.15
C GLY A 615 -14.72 32.23 -20.86
N LEU A 616 -15.40 31.09 -21.03
CA LEU A 616 -14.85 29.91 -21.71
C LEU A 616 -15.82 29.39 -22.79
N ARG A 617 -15.25 28.96 -23.93
CA ARG A 617 -16.02 28.62 -25.14
C ARG A 617 -16.56 27.19 -25.08
N LEU A 618 -17.87 27.05 -24.85
CA LEU A 618 -18.62 25.82 -25.18
C LEU A 618 -18.65 25.65 -26.70
N GLY A 619 -17.82 24.74 -27.23
CA GLY A 619 -17.55 24.66 -28.67
C GLY A 619 -17.21 23.28 -29.25
N GLN A 620 -17.24 22.19 -28.45
CA GLN A 620 -17.16 20.81 -28.93
C GLN A 620 -17.53 19.82 -27.82
N LEU A 621 -18.75 19.27 -27.87
CA LEU A 621 -19.17 17.91 -27.44
C LEU A 621 -20.71 17.85 -27.33
N GLN A 622 -21.32 16.99 -28.15
CA GLN A 622 -22.77 16.70 -28.16
C GLN A 622 -22.99 15.32 -28.83
N PRO A 623 -24.15 14.66 -28.67
CA PRO A 623 -24.45 13.88 -27.46
C PRO A 623 -24.87 12.44 -27.78
N LEU A 624 -25.05 11.59 -26.76
CA LEU A 624 -25.97 10.44 -26.83
C LEU A 624 -26.44 9.96 -25.44
N SER A 625 -27.53 9.19 -25.43
CA SER A 625 -28.15 8.51 -24.26
C SER A 625 -28.53 9.36 -23.03
N MET A 626 -29.59 10.18 -23.14
CA MET A 626 -30.34 10.64 -21.96
C MET A 626 -31.85 10.43 -22.16
N HIS A 627 -32.34 9.20 -21.93
CA HIS A 627 -33.78 8.87 -22.02
C HIS A 627 -34.32 7.86 -20.98
N ALA A 628 -33.47 7.10 -20.27
CA ALA A 628 -33.95 6.08 -19.32
C ALA A 628 -34.44 6.64 -17.97
N GLY A 629 -33.85 7.72 -17.45
CA GLY A 629 -34.03 8.14 -16.05
C GLY A 629 -35.43 8.64 -15.67
N ARG A 630 -36.25 9.12 -16.62
CA ARG A 630 -37.55 9.76 -16.32
C ARG A 630 -38.69 8.78 -16.01
N ALA A 631 -38.54 7.49 -16.33
CA ALA A 631 -39.57 6.48 -16.02
C ALA A 631 -39.54 6.02 -14.54
N LEU A 632 -38.35 6.00 -13.91
CA LEU A 632 -38.16 5.47 -12.56
C LEU A 632 -38.68 6.44 -11.47
N ALA A 633 -38.36 7.73 -11.62
CA ALA A 633 -38.67 8.79 -10.66
C ALA A 633 -40.18 9.07 -10.45
N THR A 634 -41.04 8.52 -11.31
CA THR A 634 -42.50 8.67 -11.24
C THR A 634 -43.17 7.49 -10.52
N ARG A 635 -42.56 6.29 -10.54
CA ARG A 635 -43.08 5.13 -9.78
C ARG A 635 -42.69 5.18 -8.30
N ALA A 636 -41.47 5.60 -7.98
CA ALA A 636 -41.02 5.71 -6.59
C ALA A 636 -41.90 6.66 -5.74
N ARG A 637 -42.27 7.82 -6.29
CA ARG A 637 -43.09 8.83 -5.60
C ARG A 637 -44.47 8.33 -5.16
N LYS A 638 -45.06 7.35 -5.85
CA LYS A 638 -46.38 6.81 -5.50
C LYS A 638 -46.34 5.71 -4.41
N ALA A 639 -45.17 5.14 -4.13
CA ALA A 639 -44.98 4.22 -3.01
C ALA A 639 -44.73 4.96 -1.68
N VAL A 640 -43.98 6.07 -1.72
CA VAL A 640 -43.62 6.83 -0.51
C VAL A 640 -44.82 7.52 0.14
N SER A 641 -45.75 8.09 -0.64
CA SER A 641 -46.94 8.74 -0.05
C SER A 641 -47.86 7.76 0.66
N MET A 642 -47.95 6.50 0.20
CA MET A 642 -48.76 5.46 0.86
C MET A 642 -48.15 4.92 2.17
N LEU A 643 -46.90 5.26 2.47
CA LEU A 643 -46.19 4.83 3.67
C LEU A 643 -46.22 5.88 4.80
N LEU A 644 -46.47 7.15 4.47
CA LEU A 644 -46.50 8.26 5.42
C LEU A 644 -47.86 8.45 6.12
N ASP A 645 -48.96 8.02 5.51
CA ASP A 645 -50.31 8.11 6.09
C ASP A 645 -50.57 7.09 7.24
N SER A 646 -49.62 6.19 7.53
CA SER A 646 -49.84 5.03 8.43
C SER A 646 -49.28 5.14 9.85
N LEU A 647 -48.63 6.27 10.21
CA LEU A 647 -47.91 6.43 11.48
C LEU A 647 -48.20 7.78 12.17
N GLY A 648 -49.47 8.02 12.53
CA GLY A 648 -49.85 9.08 13.48
C GLY A 648 -49.75 8.61 14.94
N GLY A 649 -49.26 9.45 15.86
CA GLY A 649 -48.93 9.00 17.23
C GLY A 649 -48.67 10.06 18.30
N SER A 650 -49.65 10.94 18.57
CA SER A 650 -49.83 11.74 19.82
C SER A 650 -48.76 12.77 20.27
N GLU A 651 -49.24 13.83 20.90
CA GLU A 651 -48.47 14.97 21.44
C GLU A 651 -47.98 14.74 22.88
N GLY A 652 -47.06 15.59 23.35
CA GLY A 652 -46.61 15.62 24.75
C GLY A 652 -45.80 16.87 25.11
N MET A 653 -46.47 18.00 25.35
CA MET A 653 -45.83 19.23 25.84
C MET A 653 -45.52 19.17 27.34
N LEU A 654 -44.26 19.41 27.71
CA LEU A 654 -43.82 20.02 28.97
C LEU A 654 -42.47 20.71 28.70
N GLY A 655 -42.26 21.92 29.21
CA GLY A 655 -41.02 22.68 29.01
C GLY A 655 -40.37 23.10 30.33
N LEU A 656 -39.07 23.39 30.30
CA LEU A 656 -38.25 24.19 31.25
C LEU A 656 -36.77 24.22 30.76
N SER A 657 -35.88 24.98 31.43
CA SER A 657 -34.58 25.46 30.91
C SER A 657 -33.33 24.93 31.65
N SER A 658 -32.16 24.86 30.98
CA SER A 658 -30.83 24.61 31.60
C SER A 658 -29.63 25.03 30.71
N ASP A 659 -28.46 25.28 31.33
CA ASP A 659 -27.23 25.85 30.71
C ASP A 659 -26.23 24.81 30.17
N VAL A 660 -25.19 25.27 29.45
CA VAL A 660 -24.07 24.43 28.96
C VAL A 660 -22.73 24.89 29.56
N ARG A 661 -21.84 23.95 29.90
CA ARG A 661 -20.49 24.27 30.41
C ARG A 661 -19.41 23.63 29.54
N ILE A 662 -18.24 24.26 29.46
CA ILE A 662 -17.04 23.73 28.81
C ILE A 662 -15.85 23.77 29.78
N ILE A 663 -15.38 22.59 30.14
CA ILE A 663 -14.16 22.42 30.95
C ILE A 663 -13.00 22.10 30.01
N ASN A 664 -11.81 22.63 30.32
CA ASN A 664 -10.53 22.18 29.77
C ASN A 664 -9.61 21.81 30.96
N SER A 665 -8.75 20.80 30.81
CA SER A 665 -7.86 20.35 31.89
C SER A 665 -6.58 19.66 31.39
N SER A 666 -5.42 20.30 31.57
CA SER A 666 -4.12 19.64 31.54
C SER A 666 -3.52 19.56 32.96
N ARG A 667 -2.62 18.59 33.18
CA ARG A 667 -1.99 18.32 34.47
C ARG A 667 -0.47 18.48 34.32
N PRO A 668 0.17 19.45 34.99
CA PRO A 668 1.62 19.55 35.04
C PRO A 668 2.18 18.84 36.28
N ASP A 669 3.10 17.90 36.06
CA ASP A 669 4.06 17.51 37.10
C ASP A 669 5.21 18.54 37.10
N SER A 670 5.63 18.96 38.30
CA SER A 670 6.61 20.03 38.58
C SER A 670 6.15 21.48 38.28
N LEU A 671 6.81 22.44 38.95
CA LEU A 671 6.39 23.82 39.11
C LEU A 671 6.98 24.76 38.04
N GLY A 672 6.19 25.78 37.66
CA GLY A 672 6.63 26.95 36.90
C GLY A 672 6.20 26.96 35.41
N GLU A 673 5.24 27.83 35.10
CA GLU A 673 5.07 28.68 33.90
C GLU A 673 5.52 28.25 32.48
N GLY A 674 4.75 28.69 31.48
CA GLY A 674 5.24 28.84 30.10
C GLY A 674 4.94 27.70 29.12
N SER A 675 3.75 27.09 29.17
CA SER A 675 3.33 26.01 28.24
C SER A 675 2.95 26.51 26.84
N GLY A 676 3.84 27.22 26.16
CA GLY A 676 3.67 27.65 24.78
C GLY A 676 3.68 26.47 23.79
N GLY A 677 2.78 26.50 22.80
CA GLY A 677 2.74 25.52 21.70
C GLY A 677 1.88 24.28 21.97
N GLN A 678 0.56 24.49 22.06
CA GLN A 678 -0.47 23.50 21.71
C GLN A 678 -1.20 24.00 20.44
N LEU A 679 -1.34 23.14 19.43
CA LEU A 679 -2.18 23.45 18.25
C LEU A 679 -3.67 23.36 18.64
N GLY A 680 -4.51 24.20 18.01
CA GLY A 680 -5.96 24.10 18.11
C GLY A 680 -6.51 24.42 19.51
N MET A 681 -6.68 25.69 19.86
CA MET A 681 -7.08 26.13 21.20
C MET A 681 -8.58 26.46 21.41
N LEU A 682 -9.41 26.31 20.37
CA LEU A 682 -10.83 25.92 20.55
C LEU A 682 -10.96 24.41 20.85
N THR A 683 -9.87 23.66 20.74
CA THR A 683 -9.88 22.19 20.62
C THR A 683 -8.81 21.51 21.48
N SER A 684 -8.16 22.23 22.40
CA SER A 684 -6.88 21.78 22.97
C SER A 684 -7.08 20.85 24.15
N GLU A 685 -6.58 19.63 23.99
CA GLU A 685 -6.20 18.65 25.03
C GLU A 685 -7.23 18.13 26.04
N LYS A 686 -8.33 18.83 26.37
CA LYS A 686 -9.46 18.26 27.12
C LYS A 686 -10.78 19.06 27.09
N THR A 687 -11.20 19.59 25.94
CA THR A 687 -12.53 20.22 25.78
C THR A 687 -13.65 19.21 26.06
N ILE A 688 -14.41 19.42 27.14
CA ILE A 688 -15.60 18.64 27.53
C ILE A 688 -16.83 19.54 27.41
N LEU A 689 -17.73 19.23 26.47
CA LEU A 689 -19.03 19.89 26.32
C LEU A 689 -20.11 19.17 27.11
N PHE A 690 -20.99 19.87 27.82
CA PHE A 690 -22.06 19.24 28.60
C PHE A 690 -23.41 19.27 27.86
N LYS A 691 -24.34 18.37 28.24
CA LYS A 691 -25.72 18.39 27.75
C LYS A 691 -26.72 18.09 28.87
N GLU A 692 -27.68 18.98 29.04
CA GLU A 692 -29.02 18.71 29.57
C GLU A 692 -30.03 19.54 28.78
N GLY A 693 -31.19 18.96 28.45
CA GLY A 693 -32.27 19.67 27.74
C GLY A 693 -32.00 20.06 26.28
N VAL A 694 -32.96 20.81 25.73
CA VAL A 694 -33.08 21.33 24.35
C VAL A 694 -34.04 22.53 24.37
N ILE A 695 -33.91 23.64 23.63
CA ILE A 695 -32.79 24.39 23.00
C ILE A 695 -33.30 25.85 22.99
N LEU A 696 -32.49 26.82 23.41
CA LEU A 696 -32.54 28.22 22.98
C LEU A 696 -31.40 29.00 23.65
N GLY A 697 -30.48 29.58 22.87
CA GLY A 697 -29.42 30.47 23.37
C GLY A 697 -28.61 29.92 24.57
N SER A 698 -27.88 28.82 24.39
CA SER A 698 -27.07 28.25 25.47
C SER A 698 -25.90 29.16 25.84
N ASP A 699 -25.85 29.59 27.10
CA ASP A 699 -24.70 30.29 27.67
C ASP A 699 -23.57 29.28 27.94
N VAL A 700 -22.38 29.54 27.42
CA VAL A 700 -21.23 28.61 27.38
C VAL A 700 -20.05 29.17 28.15
N ILE A 701 -19.78 28.62 29.35
CA ILE A 701 -18.56 28.96 30.11
C ILE A 701 -17.37 28.15 29.57
N VAL A 702 -16.31 28.81 29.11
CA VAL A 702 -15.05 28.19 28.63
C VAL A 702 -13.93 28.45 29.64
N LEU A 703 -13.33 27.39 30.20
CA LEU A 703 -12.14 27.53 31.05
C LEU A 703 -10.85 27.55 30.22
N GLU A 704 -10.05 28.61 30.35
CA GLU A 704 -8.75 28.73 29.68
C GLU A 704 -7.61 28.70 30.72
N GLN A 705 -6.66 27.78 30.53
CA GLN A 705 -5.51 27.59 31.42
C GLN A 705 -4.43 28.69 31.26
N ASP A 706 -4.43 29.37 30.11
CA ASP A 706 -3.55 30.51 29.86
C ASP A 706 -4.04 31.70 30.72
N PRO A 707 -3.18 32.35 31.52
CA PRO A 707 -3.54 33.55 32.27
C PRO A 707 -3.57 34.81 31.39
N SER A 708 -2.99 34.76 30.18
CA SER A 708 -3.09 35.86 29.21
C SER A 708 -4.40 35.78 28.41
N LYS A 709 -4.85 36.92 27.87
CA LYS A 709 -5.99 36.96 26.94
C LYS A 709 -5.59 36.60 25.50
N ASP A 710 -4.31 36.72 25.18
CA ASP A 710 -3.76 36.64 23.83
C ASP A 710 -2.86 35.41 23.68
N ARG A 711 -3.51 34.26 23.41
CA ARG A 711 -2.85 32.96 23.25
C ARG A 711 -1.96 32.91 22.00
N HIS A 712 -0.64 33.07 22.16
CA HIS A 712 0.32 32.97 21.06
C HIS A 712 0.28 31.61 20.34
N SER A 713 -0.04 31.60 19.05
CA SER A 713 -0.08 30.37 18.24
C SER A 713 1.29 29.84 17.81
N HIS A 714 2.38 30.59 18.09
CA HIS A 714 3.71 30.41 17.48
C HIS A 714 3.67 30.34 15.94
N GLU A 715 2.74 31.10 15.34
CA GLU A 715 2.46 31.13 13.89
C GLU A 715 2.19 29.73 13.29
N SER A 716 1.64 28.80 14.08
CA SER A 716 1.51 27.40 13.69
C SER A 716 0.63 27.21 12.45
N GLY A 717 1.21 26.68 11.37
CA GLY A 717 0.47 26.27 10.18
C GLY A 717 -0.50 25.10 10.46
N VAL A 718 -1.69 25.18 9.89
CA VAL A 718 -2.74 24.15 9.91
C VAL A 718 -3.40 24.03 8.53
N GLN A 719 -3.96 22.86 8.22
CA GLN A 719 -4.80 22.69 7.03
C GLN A 719 -6.27 22.85 7.44
N ILE A 720 -7.03 23.66 6.72
CA ILE A 720 -8.50 23.70 6.86
C ILE A 720 -9.15 22.82 5.79
N GLY A 721 -10.10 21.99 6.21
CA GLY A 721 -10.85 21.10 5.33
C GLY A 721 -12.26 21.61 5.04
N PRO A 722 -13.09 20.82 4.33
CA PRO A 722 -14.44 21.21 3.95
C PRO A 722 -15.33 21.59 5.13
N SER A 723 -15.17 20.94 6.29
CA SER A 723 -16.02 21.17 7.46
C SER A 723 -15.69 22.48 8.19
N VAL A 724 -14.41 22.89 8.19
CA VAL A 724 -13.99 24.24 8.63
C VAL A 724 -14.43 25.30 7.63
N ILE A 725 -14.27 25.04 6.33
CA ILE A 725 -14.68 25.99 5.28
C ILE A 725 -16.19 26.24 5.36
N ALA A 726 -17.03 25.20 5.43
CA ALA A 726 -18.48 25.33 5.58
C ALA A 726 -18.90 26.01 6.90
N LEU A 727 -18.07 25.96 7.94
CA LEU A 727 -18.30 26.69 9.19
C LEU A 727 -18.02 28.19 8.98
N LEU A 728 -16.90 28.55 8.34
CA LEU A 728 -16.57 29.93 8.00
C LEU A 728 -17.62 30.51 7.03
N ASP A 729 -17.91 29.83 5.91
CA ASP A 729 -18.88 30.26 4.89
C ASP A 729 -20.29 30.55 5.46
N LYS A 730 -20.66 29.91 6.59
CA LYS A 730 -21.96 30.06 7.25
C LYS A 730 -21.97 31.06 8.42
N TYR A 731 -20.87 31.18 9.16
CA TYR A 731 -20.83 31.94 10.42
C TYR A 731 -19.91 33.16 10.41
N ASP A 732 -18.87 33.20 9.57
CA ASP A 732 -17.90 34.28 9.51
C ASP A 732 -18.46 35.53 8.81
N ALA A 733 -18.83 36.53 9.63
CA ALA A 733 -19.27 37.84 9.18
C ALA A 733 -18.13 38.88 9.11
N THR A 734 -16.87 38.49 9.35
CA THR A 734 -15.70 39.40 9.25
C THR A 734 -15.26 39.62 7.81
N GLY A 735 -15.53 38.66 6.91
CA GLY A 735 -15.04 38.65 5.53
C GLY A 735 -13.51 38.57 5.41
N ARG A 736 -12.80 38.16 6.48
CA ARG A 736 -11.33 38.06 6.46
C ARG A 736 -10.87 36.76 5.79
N PRO A 737 -9.83 36.81 4.92
CA PRO A 737 -9.30 35.62 4.27
C PRO A 737 -8.52 34.75 5.27
N ALA A 738 -9.17 33.73 5.83
CA ALA A 738 -8.59 32.85 6.84
C ALA A 738 -7.47 31.93 6.31
N ALA A 739 -7.34 31.74 4.99
CA ALA A 739 -6.42 30.77 4.39
C ALA A 739 -5.87 31.20 3.02
N ILE A 740 -4.84 30.47 2.57
CA ILE A 740 -4.21 30.57 1.25
C ILE A 740 -4.37 29.24 0.50
N PRO A 741 -4.74 29.26 -0.80
CA PRO A 741 -4.83 28.04 -1.59
C PRO A 741 -3.46 27.42 -1.87
N ALA A 742 -3.40 26.10 -1.72
CA ALA A 742 -2.31 25.25 -2.18
C ALA A 742 -2.89 24.21 -3.15
N GLN A 743 -2.83 24.50 -4.44
CA GLN A 743 -3.40 23.66 -5.51
C GLN A 743 -2.69 22.30 -5.59
N TYR A 744 -1.36 22.26 -5.49
CA TYR A 744 -0.60 21.03 -5.74
C TYR A 744 0.04 20.45 -4.49
N MET A 745 0.06 19.12 -4.38
CA MET A 745 0.94 18.39 -3.49
C MET A 745 2.23 18.05 -4.25
N SER A 746 3.38 18.41 -3.70
CA SER A 746 4.69 18.22 -4.34
C SER A 746 5.66 17.49 -3.43
N VAL A 747 6.56 16.69 -4.02
CA VAL A 747 7.57 15.93 -3.28
C VAL A 747 8.95 16.20 -3.88
N ALA A 748 9.92 16.57 -3.05
CA ALA A 748 11.35 16.53 -3.34
C ALA A 748 11.98 15.29 -2.70
N TRP A 749 12.96 14.68 -3.38
CA TRP A 749 13.63 13.47 -2.94
C TRP A 749 15.15 13.70 -2.86
N ARG A 750 15.70 13.73 -1.64
CA ARG A 750 17.09 14.10 -1.36
C ARG A 750 17.39 15.48 -1.95
N LYS A 751 18.24 15.58 -2.97
CA LYS A 751 18.55 16.83 -3.71
C LYS A 751 17.65 17.07 -4.93
N TRP A 752 16.85 16.09 -5.36
CA TRP A 752 16.02 16.21 -6.55
C TRP A 752 14.79 17.06 -6.26
N LEU A 753 14.77 18.27 -6.82
CA LEU A 753 13.65 19.20 -6.74
C LEU A 753 12.42 18.60 -7.44
N ARG A 754 11.30 18.51 -6.72
CA ARG A 754 9.95 18.27 -7.29
C ARG A 754 9.88 17.02 -8.18
N VAL A 755 10.31 15.86 -7.66
CA VAL A 755 10.13 14.55 -8.32
C VAL A 755 8.66 14.16 -8.49
N LEU A 756 7.77 14.74 -7.69
CA LEU A 756 6.32 14.63 -7.84
C LEU A 756 5.64 16.01 -7.72
N ASN A 757 4.55 16.22 -8.48
CA ASN A 757 3.64 17.35 -8.35
C ASN A 757 2.22 16.93 -8.79
N VAL A 758 1.38 16.50 -7.85
CA VAL A 758 -0.02 16.06 -8.06
C VAL A 758 -0.97 17.24 -7.81
N ASP A 759 -2.07 17.33 -8.58
CA ASP A 759 -3.17 18.24 -8.25
C ASP A 759 -3.93 17.73 -7.01
N SER A 760 -4.00 18.54 -5.96
CA SER A 760 -4.52 18.19 -4.64
C SER A 760 -4.91 19.48 -3.90
N PRO A 761 -5.98 20.18 -4.32
CA PRO A 761 -6.33 21.49 -3.79
C PRO A 761 -6.64 21.45 -2.29
N ARG A 762 -5.88 22.23 -1.53
CA ARG A 762 -5.96 22.39 -0.06
C ARG A 762 -6.01 23.88 0.30
N GLN A 763 -6.48 24.18 1.50
CA GLN A 763 -6.46 25.52 2.07
C GLN A 763 -5.56 25.53 3.31
N MET A 764 -4.54 26.39 3.28
CA MET A 764 -3.50 26.47 4.31
C MET A 764 -3.70 27.73 5.15
N SER A 765 -3.76 27.55 6.47
CA SER A 765 -4.10 28.59 7.44
C SER A 765 -3.04 28.69 8.53
N ASN A 766 -3.05 29.80 9.24
CA ASN A 766 -2.34 30.00 10.49
C ASN A 766 -3.34 29.77 11.64
N TRP A 767 -2.98 28.98 12.66
CA TRP A 767 -3.91 28.69 13.76
C TRP A 767 -4.34 29.96 14.50
N GLY A 768 -3.43 30.90 14.74
CA GLY A 768 -3.75 32.18 15.40
C GLY A 768 -4.73 33.02 14.60
N CYS A 769 -4.52 33.13 13.28
CA CYS A 769 -5.45 33.82 12.37
C CYS A 769 -6.86 33.20 12.43
N LEU A 770 -6.96 31.87 12.29
CA LEU A 770 -8.23 31.14 12.35
C LEU A 770 -8.91 31.30 13.71
N TYR A 771 -8.15 31.19 14.81
CA TYR A 771 -8.65 31.36 16.17
C TYR A 771 -9.22 32.76 16.41
N LEU A 772 -8.49 33.82 16.00
CA LEU A 772 -8.91 35.20 16.20
C LEU A 772 -10.12 35.58 15.34
N ILE A 773 -10.23 35.04 14.12
CA ILE A 773 -11.46 35.16 13.30
C ILE A 773 -12.64 34.45 13.97
N LEU A 774 -12.45 33.24 14.50
CA LEU A 774 -13.53 32.50 15.17
C LEU A 774 -13.97 33.18 16.48
N ARG A 775 -13.05 33.61 17.35
CA ARG A 775 -13.38 34.40 18.56
C ARG A 775 -14.18 35.64 18.16
N ALA A 776 -13.65 36.48 17.26
CA ALA A 776 -14.32 37.71 16.81
C ALA A 776 -15.77 37.52 16.33
N ASN A 777 -16.12 36.36 15.76
CA ASN A 777 -17.49 36.03 15.34
C ASN A 777 -18.41 35.50 16.44
N PHE A 778 -17.87 34.85 17.48
CA PHE A 778 -18.66 34.14 18.51
C PHE A 778 -18.62 34.79 19.90
N ASP A 779 -17.62 35.61 20.22
CA ASP A 779 -17.52 36.34 21.50
C ASP A 779 -17.19 37.83 21.36
N GLY A 780 -17.07 38.33 20.12
CA GLY A 780 -16.76 39.73 19.85
C GLY A 780 -15.33 40.14 20.22
N MET A 781 -14.38 39.19 20.37
CA MET A 781 -12.97 39.50 20.61
C MET A 781 -12.39 40.38 19.50
N LYS A 782 -12.06 41.62 19.85
CA LYS A 782 -11.24 42.51 19.02
C LYS A 782 -9.78 42.08 19.05
N SER A 783 -9.14 42.05 17.88
CA SER A 783 -7.73 41.68 17.69
C SER A 783 -7.11 42.48 16.53
N ASP A 784 -5.80 42.36 16.28
CA ASP A 784 -5.19 42.94 15.08
C ASP A 784 -5.71 42.27 13.79
N THR A 785 -6.00 40.97 13.86
CA THR A 785 -6.65 40.18 12.80
C THR A 785 -8.07 40.66 12.52
N VAL A 786 -8.82 41.04 13.56
CA VAL A 786 -10.18 41.60 13.45
C VAL A 786 -10.35 42.83 14.35
N PRO A 787 -9.97 44.03 13.89
CA PRO A 787 -10.02 45.27 14.70
C PRO A 787 -11.44 45.81 14.95
N SER A 788 -12.42 45.27 14.22
CA SER A 788 -13.84 45.61 14.27
C SER A 788 -14.64 44.30 14.16
N PRO A 789 -14.85 43.58 15.27
CA PRO A 789 -15.62 42.33 15.28
C PRO A 789 -17.11 42.58 14.94
N PRO A 790 -17.82 41.60 14.35
CA PRO A 790 -19.26 41.66 14.16
C PRO A 790 -20.03 41.86 15.48
N GLY A 791 -21.19 42.50 15.40
CA GLY A 791 -22.14 42.54 16.50
C GLY A 791 -22.91 41.21 16.64
N PRO A 792 -23.44 40.89 17.84
CA PRO A 792 -24.21 39.68 18.07
C PRO A 792 -25.49 39.65 17.22
N LYS A 793 -25.84 38.46 16.72
CA LYS A 793 -27.00 38.21 15.86
C LYS A 793 -28.19 37.76 16.73
N SER A 794 -29.40 37.91 16.20
CA SER A 794 -30.61 37.45 16.89
C SER A 794 -30.64 35.92 16.96
N GLY A 795 -30.53 35.37 18.17
CA GLY A 795 -30.49 33.92 18.42
C GLY A 795 -29.11 33.37 18.83
N ASP A 796 -28.06 34.20 18.85
CA ASP A 796 -26.76 33.82 19.45
C ASP A 796 -26.90 33.66 20.98
N GLY A 797 -26.21 32.68 21.57
CA GLY A 797 -26.07 32.51 23.03
C GLY A 797 -24.81 33.18 23.57
N MET A 798 -24.67 33.33 24.89
CA MET A 798 -23.45 33.92 25.47
C MET A 798 -22.27 32.94 25.48
N ALA A 799 -21.04 33.45 25.40
CA ALA A 799 -19.83 32.68 25.68
C ALA A 799 -18.95 33.41 26.71
N GLU A 800 -18.74 32.80 27.89
CA GLU A 800 -17.96 33.38 28.99
C GLU A 800 -16.59 32.71 29.09
N TYR A 801 -15.54 33.39 28.64
CA TYR A 801 -14.16 32.88 28.70
C TYR A 801 -13.48 33.24 30.03
N ARG A 802 -13.15 32.23 30.82
CA ARG A 802 -12.48 32.35 32.13
C ARG A 802 -11.00 31.94 32.01
N SER A 803 -10.16 32.91 31.66
CA SER A 803 -8.69 32.79 31.64
C SER A 803 -8.12 32.53 33.04
N GLY A 804 -6.90 31.98 33.09
CA GLY A 804 -6.14 31.78 34.33
C GLY A 804 -6.70 30.74 35.31
N LYS A 805 -7.48 29.74 34.86
CA LYS A 805 -8.02 28.67 35.75
C LYS A 805 -7.29 27.34 35.53
N ARG A 806 -6.73 26.75 36.60
CA ARG A 806 -5.93 25.50 36.57
C ARG A 806 -6.59 24.40 37.39
N VAL A 807 -6.91 23.27 36.78
CA VAL A 807 -7.37 22.07 37.51
C VAL A 807 -6.24 21.51 38.39
N THR A 808 -6.54 21.28 39.67
CA THR A 808 -5.59 20.84 40.71
C THR A 808 -5.88 19.44 41.26
N GLY A 809 -7.14 19.00 41.26
CA GLY A 809 -7.54 17.73 41.88
C GLY A 809 -8.70 17.04 41.17
N LEU A 810 -8.72 15.71 41.27
CA LEU A 810 -9.80 14.84 40.76
C LEU A 810 -10.17 13.82 41.84
N LYS A 811 -11.43 13.81 42.27
CA LYS A 811 -11.98 12.77 43.16
C LYS A 811 -13.16 12.09 42.47
N TYR A 812 -13.07 10.78 42.27
CA TYR A 812 -14.11 9.97 41.62
C TYR A 812 -14.91 9.19 42.69
N ASP A 813 -16.22 9.37 42.69
CA ASP A 813 -17.17 8.58 43.45
C ASP A 813 -17.76 7.48 42.54
N LYS A 814 -17.58 6.22 42.95
CA LYS A 814 -18.03 5.05 42.17
C LYS A 814 -19.50 4.71 42.35
N GLU A 815 -20.12 5.16 43.44
CA GLU A 815 -21.51 4.79 43.77
C GLU A 815 -22.48 5.81 43.17
N VAL A 816 -22.05 7.08 43.05
CA VAL A 816 -22.80 8.16 42.37
C VAL A 816 -22.31 8.41 40.93
N GLY A 817 -21.22 7.73 40.49
CA GLY A 817 -20.62 7.87 39.16
C GLY A 817 -19.84 9.17 38.90
N VAL A 818 -19.89 10.12 39.83
CA VAL A 818 -19.45 11.51 39.72
C VAL A 818 -17.94 11.70 39.90
N VAL A 819 -17.33 12.62 39.14
CA VAL A 819 -15.97 13.14 39.35
C VAL A 819 -16.01 14.62 39.73
N HIS A 820 -15.39 14.96 40.87
CA HIS A 820 -15.15 16.35 41.28
C HIS A 820 -13.83 16.86 40.71
N VAL A 821 -13.90 17.92 39.91
CA VAL A 821 -12.80 18.68 39.33
C VAL A 821 -12.51 19.88 40.23
N HIS A 822 -11.48 19.76 41.05
CA HIS A 822 -10.96 20.87 41.84
C HIS A 822 -10.08 21.75 40.94
N PHE A 823 -10.18 23.06 41.07
CA PHE A 823 -9.33 24.03 40.38
C PHE A 823 -8.80 25.10 41.32
N VAL A 824 -7.69 25.72 40.93
CA VAL A 824 -7.11 26.92 41.52
C VAL A 824 -7.08 28.02 40.47
N ASP A 825 -7.46 29.23 40.85
CA ASP A 825 -7.13 30.44 40.09
C ASP A 825 -5.61 30.68 40.10
N VAL A 826 -4.98 30.73 38.94
CA VAL A 826 -3.51 30.86 38.81
C VAL A 826 -3.04 32.30 39.11
N THR A 827 -3.97 33.26 39.15
CA THR A 827 -3.73 34.69 39.40
C THR A 827 -4.02 35.12 40.83
N SER A 828 -5.04 34.56 41.50
CA SER A 828 -5.38 34.85 42.91
C SER A 828 -4.99 33.76 43.90
N GLY A 829 -4.90 32.49 43.45
CA GLY A 829 -4.62 31.33 44.28
C GLY A 829 -5.86 30.63 44.87
N ASP A 830 -7.07 31.16 44.66
CA ASP A 830 -8.30 30.64 45.26
C ASP A 830 -8.71 29.26 44.71
N GLU A 831 -9.18 28.36 45.59
CA GLU A 831 -9.70 27.03 45.25
C GLU A 831 -11.20 27.01 44.95
N GLY A 832 -11.61 26.20 43.97
CA GLY A 832 -13.01 25.95 43.60
C GLY A 832 -13.24 24.54 43.06
N ILE A 833 -14.50 24.13 42.90
CA ILE A 833 -14.89 22.76 42.50
C ILE A 833 -15.98 22.80 41.43
N ILE A 834 -15.88 21.93 40.41
CA ILE A 834 -16.89 21.68 39.38
C ILE A 834 -17.11 20.17 39.26
N THR A 835 -18.33 19.72 38.94
CA THR A 835 -18.74 18.30 38.99
C THR A 835 -19.03 17.77 37.58
N THR A 836 -18.47 16.62 37.19
CA THR A 836 -18.58 16.04 35.83
C THR A 836 -18.13 14.56 35.77
N HIS A 837 -17.92 13.99 34.58
CA HIS A 837 -17.33 12.68 34.36
C HIS A 837 -16.19 12.73 33.32
N LEU A 838 -15.21 11.82 33.39
CA LEU A 838 -14.06 11.80 32.46
C LEU A 838 -13.46 10.41 32.28
N ALA A 839 -13.12 10.06 31.03
CA ALA A 839 -12.40 8.84 30.68
C ALA A 839 -10.86 9.04 30.58
N PRO A 840 -10.04 7.99 30.82
CA PRO A 840 -8.58 8.08 30.71
C PRO A 840 -8.08 7.92 29.26
N THR A 841 -7.65 9.01 28.63
CA THR A 841 -6.92 8.96 27.35
C THR A 841 -5.46 8.58 27.55
N ARG A 842 -5.00 7.45 26.99
CA ARG A 842 -3.58 7.09 26.96
C ARG A 842 -2.86 7.96 25.92
N ARG A 843 -1.80 8.65 26.34
CA ARG A 843 -0.93 9.44 25.45
C ARG A 843 0.39 8.71 25.25
N GLU A 844 0.78 8.47 24.01
CA GLU A 844 2.00 7.74 23.64
C GLU A 844 2.91 8.63 22.79
N TYR A 845 4.23 8.53 22.99
CA TYR A 845 5.22 9.21 22.15
C TYR A 845 5.45 8.42 20.85
N ALA A 846 5.45 9.11 19.71
CA ALA A 846 5.47 8.48 18.40
C ALA A 846 6.86 7.97 17.95
N GLY A 847 7.91 8.13 18.78
CA GLY A 847 9.30 7.78 18.48
C GLY A 847 10.13 8.89 17.84
N TYR A 848 9.52 10.04 17.54
CA TYR A 848 10.18 11.17 16.87
C TYR A 848 9.61 12.53 17.30
N ILE A 849 10.40 13.58 17.07
CA ILE A 849 10.07 14.98 17.35
C ILE A 849 9.73 15.73 16.06
N ALA A 850 9.16 16.92 16.23
CA ALA A 850 8.95 17.90 15.18
C ALA A 850 9.67 19.22 15.55
N TRP A 851 10.73 19.57 14.84
CA TRP A 851 11.23 20.94 14.78
C TRP A 851 10.27 21.77 13.90
N ARG A 852 10.08 23.05 14.21
CA ARG A 852 9.07 23.90 13.58
C ARG A 852 9.59 25.33 13.43
N GLY A 853 9.17 26.01 12.36
CA GLY A 853 9.51 27.40 12.13
C GLY A 853 8.72 28.06 11.02
N THR A 854 8.76 29.39 11.01
CA THR A 854 8.12 30.27 10.05
C THR A 854 9.12 31.30 9.53
N VAL A 855 8.98 31.70 8.26
CA VAL A 855 9.82 32.72 7.63
C VAL A 855 8.94 33.68 6.82
N PRO A 856 8.95 34.99 7.09
CA PRO A 856 8.29 35.97 6.24
C PRO A 856 8.86 35.94 4.82
N GLU A 857 8.01 35.90 3.79
CA GLU A 857 8.42 35.76 2.39
C GLU A 857 9.45 36.81 1.96
N ARG A 858 9.28 38.05 2.41
CA ARG A 858 10.20 39.19 2.19
C ARG A 858 11.65 38.99 2.66
N LEU A 859 11.97 37.91 3.37
CA LEU A 859 13.34 37.59 3.79
C LEU A 859 14.05 36.58 2.88
N VAL A 860 13.31 35.82 2.07
CA VAL A 860 13.84 34.76 1.19
C VAL A 860 13.88 35.20 -0.27
N SER A 861 14.61 34.45 -1.11
CA SER A 861 14.66 34.70 -2.56
C SER A 861 13.29 34.48 -3.24
N ASP A 862 13.03 35.21 -4.31
CA ASP A 862 11.82 35.04 -5.13
C ASP A 862 11.71 33.62 -5.70
N GLU A 863 12.84 32.95 -6.00
CA GLU A 863 12.88 31.55 -6.42
C GLU A 863 12.35 30.63 -5.32
N THR A 864 12.75 30.83 -4.06
CA THR A 864 12.24 30.10 -2.90
C THR A 864 10.75 30.37 -2.68
N VAL A 865 10.29 31.62 -2.80
CA VAL A 865 8.84 31.94 -2.74
C VAL A 865 8.08 31.24 -3.87
N GLN A 866 8.62 31.23 -5.09
CA GLN A 866 8.00 30.58 -6.25
C GLN A 866 8.00 29.05 -6.11
N TYR A 867 9.03 28.46 -5.50
CA TYR A 867 9.14 27.02 -5.26
C TYR A 867 8.01 26.49 -4.37
N PHE A 868 7.74 27.18 -3.25
CA PHE A 868 6.67 26.85 -2.31
C PHE A 868 5.30 27.44 -2.68
N SER A 869 5.24 28.37 -3.64
CA SER A 869 3.99 29.01 -4.06
C SER A 869 2.96 28.03 -4.62
N ASN A 870 1.72 28.19 -4.16
CA ASN A 870 0.55 27.38 -4.50
C ASN A 870 0.73 25.87 -4.22
N ARG A 871 1.53 25.51 -3.21
CA ARG A 871 1.95 24.13 -2.95
C ARG A 871 1.96 23.73 -1.47
N LEU A 872 1.59 22.48 -1.24
CA LEU A 872 2.11 21.68 -0.13
C LEU A 872 3.38 20.97 -0.61
N ASN A 873 4.49 21.10 0.10
CA ASN A 873 5.75 20.45 -0.26
C ASN A 873 6.19 19.47 0.83
N PHE A 874 6.47 18.24 0.44
CA PHE A 874 7.22 17.27 1.22
C PHE A 874 8.65 17.24 0.70
N SER A 875 9.65 17.32 1.59
CA SER A 875 11.06 17.17 1.21
C SER A 875 11.67 16.02 2.01
N LEU A 876 11.85 14.88 1.32
CA LEU A 876 12.27 13.60 1.90
C LEU A 876 13.80 13.47 1.89
N MET A 877 14.42 13.18 3.03
CA MET A 877 15.87 13.01 3.19
C MET A 877 16.17 11.70 3.95
N LYS A 878 17.45 11.33 4.12
CA LYS A 878 17.81 10.05 4.75
C LYS A 878 17.40 10.04 6.22
N GLY A 879 16.46 9.16 6.58
CA GLY A 879 15.90 9.02 7.94
C GLY A 879 15.17 10.25 8.52
N THR A 880 14.83 11.26 7.70
CA THR A 880 14.21 12.51 8.17
C THR A 880 13.55 13.28 7.03
N TYR A 881 12.50 14.07 7.30
CA TYR A 881 11.82 14.83 6.26
C TYR A 881 11.15 16.11 6.74
N PHE A 882 10.85 17.00 5.80
CA PHE A 882 10.12 18.25 6.02
C PHE A 882 8.74 18.23 5.35
N ILE A 883 7.81 19.00 5.93
CA ILE A 883 6.57 19.45 5.32
C ILE A 883 6.58 20.98 5.34
N SER A 884 6.48 21.63 4.18
CA SER A 884 6.58 23.10 4.03
C SER A 884 5.47 23.65 3.13
N TYR A 885 4.89 24.79 3.51
CA TYR A 885 3.79 25.45 2.78
C TYR A 885 3.62 26.90 3.24
N ILE A 886 2.95 27.72 2.43
CA ILE A 886 2.70 29.13 2.74
C ILE A 886 1.41 29.25 3.57
N ILE A 887 1.43 30.10 4.60
CA ILE A 887 0.30 30.43 5.47
C ILE A 887 0.13 31.94 5.65
N PRO A 888 -1.06 32.42 6.07
CA PRO A 888 -1.24 33.80 6.51
C PRO A 888 -0.34 34.14 7.71
N THR A 889 -0.08 35.43 7.93
CA THR A 889 0.39 35.88 9.26
C THR A 889 -0.73 35.73 10.29
N GLU A 890 -0.39 35.82 11.58
CA GLU A 890 -1.38 35.79 12.68
C GLU A 890 -2.41 36.94 12.54
N GLY A 891 -1.98 38.12 12.06
CA GLY A 891 -2.83 39.25 11.67
C GLY A 891 -3.64 39.09 10.38
N GLY A 892 -3.59 37.92 9.72
CA GLY A 892 -4.42 37.60 8.56
C GLY A 892 -3.96 38.20 7.22
N HIS A 893 -2.66 38.50 7.07
CA HIS A 893 -2.12 38.94 5.77
C HIS A 893 -1.95 37.76 4.80
N VAL A 894 -2.57 37.87 3.61
CA VAL A 894 -2.58 36.82 2.56
C VAL A 894 -2.01 37.28 1.22
N LYS A 895 -1.56 38.54 1.10
CA LYS A 895 -0.97 39.08 -0.13
C LYS A 895 0.49 38.64 -0.26
N PRO A 896 0.98 38.22 -1.45
CA PRO A 896 2.39 37.87 -1.67
C PRO A 896 3.35 38.94 -1.14
N GLY A 897 4.41 38.51 -0.46
CA GLY A 897 5.38 39.37 0.24
C GLY A 897 5.00 39.70 1.70
N GLU A 898 3.72 39.64 2.05
CA GLU A 898 3.21 39.81 3.42
C GLU A 898 2.98 38.48 4.16
N ARG A 899 3.20 37.33 3.51
CA ARG A 899 2.86 35.97 3.99
C ARG A 899 4.03 35.30 4.72
N LEU A 900 3.77 34.15 5.33
CA LEU A 900 4.79 33.30 5.98
C LEU A 900 4.97 31.98 5.22
N ILE A 901 6.20 31.52 5.06
CA ILE A 901 6.51 30.13 4.73
C ILE A 901 6.66 29.36 6.05
N ASN A 902 5.71 28.48 6.33
CA ASN A 902 5.72 27.57 7.48
C ASN A 902 6.40 26.25 7.09
N TRP A 903 7.23 25.71 7.98
CA TRP A 903 7.85 24.40 7.82
C TRP A 903 7.82 23.59 9.12
N VAL A 904 7.74 22.27 8.97
CA VAL A 904 7.80 21.27 10.05
C VAL A 904 8.76 20.16 9.65
N TRP A 905 9.73 19.85 10.51
CA TRP A 905 10.80 18.89 10.27
C TRP A 905 10.76 17.74 11.28
N TYR A 906 10.52 16.53 10.77
CA TYR A 906 10.36 15.33 11.59
C TYR A 906 11.67 14.53 11.69
N TYR A 907 12.12 14.28 12.93
CA TYR A 907 13.41 13.66 13.23
C TYR A 907 13.28 12.63 14.36
N ILE A 908 13.81 11.42 14.15
CA ILE A 908 13.78 10.32 15.13
C ILE A 908 14.66 10.68 16.33
N VAL A 909 14.09 10.58 17.54
CA VAL A 909 14.81 10.73 18.80
C VAL A 909 14.24 9.72 19.79
N PRO A 910 14.99 8.69 20.23
CA PRO A 910 14.50 7.69 21.17
C PRO A 910 14.05 8.31 22.51
N GLU A 911 13.00 7.77 23.11
CA GLU A 911 12.50 8.24 24.41
C GLU A 911 13.51 7.97 25.54
N GLY A 912 13.64 8.92 26.47
CA GLY A 912 14.63 8.85 27.55
C GLY A 912 16.09 9.08 27.11
N SER A 913 16.38 9.23 25.82
CA SER A 913 17.76 9.42 25.32
C SER A 913 18.41 10.72 25.85
N PRO A 914 19.76 10.76 25.96
CA PRO A 914 20.48 12.00 26.26
C PRO A 914 20.20 13.12 25.25
N GLU A 915 20.01 12.76 23.97
CA GLU A 915 19.62 13.69 22.90
C GLU A 915 18.23 14.28 23.15
N MET A 916 17.23 13.48 23.55
CA MET A 916 15.92 14.01 23.95
C MET A 916 16.06 14.99 25.13
N LYS A 917 16.83 14.63 26.17
CA LYS A 917 17.01 15.52 27.33
C LYS A 917 17.67 16.84 26.93
N ALA A 918 18.67 16.81 26.05
CA ALA A 918 19.36 17.99 25.55
C ALA A 918 18.47 18.87 24.66
N ILE A 919 17.70 18.28 23.74
CA ILE A 919 16.76 19.00 22.85
C ILE A 919 15.63 19.67 23.64
N PHE A 920 15.10 19.02 24.67
CA PHE A 920 14.03 19.58 25.49
C PHE A 920 14.50 20.44 26.66
N THR A 921 15.79 20.77 26.77
CA THR A 921 16.29 21.70 27.81
C THR A 921 16.55 23.08 27.20
N ASP A 922 15.93 24.11 27.78
CA ASP A 922 15.98 25.48 27.27
C ASP A 922 17.28 26.23 27.62
N ILE A 923 17.39 27.48 27.14
CA ILE A 923 18.48 28.41 27.45
C ILE A 923 18.65 28.74 28.94
N HIS A 924 17.67 28.44 29.79
CA HIS A 924 17.71 28.64 31.24
C HIS A 924 18.00 27.34 32.01
N GLY A 925 18.23 26.22 31.31
CA GLY A 925 18.50 24.91 31.91
C GLY A 925 17.25 24.15 32.36
N LYS A 926 16.04 24.63 32.04
CA LYS A 926 14.77 23.98 32.39
C LYS A 926 14.41 22.95 31.33
N THR A 927 14.17 21.70 31.74
CA THR A 927 13.73 20.63 30.83
C THR A 927 12.20 20.65 30.68
N HIS A 928 11.72 20.71 29.44
CA HIS A 928 10.31 20.79 29.07
C HIS A 928 9.71 19.40 28.79
N GLY A 929 8.48 19.17 29.26
CA GLY A 929 7.81 17.87 29.12
C GLY A 929 7.37 17.51 27.69
N ASN A 930 7.06 18.50 26.85
CA ASN A 930 6.42 18.32 25.53
C ASN A 930 6.92 19.25 24.41
N THR A 931 7.02 20.55 24.68
CA THR A 931 7.39 21.59 23.71
C THR A 931 8.43 22.52 24.36
N VAL A 932 9.49 22.90 23.65
CA VAL A 932 10.30 24.08 24.00
C VAL A 932 9.80 25.25 23.14
N PRO A 933 9.27 26.34 23.74
CA PRO A 933 8.73 27.47 22.99
C PRO A 933 9.75 28.21 22.11
N GLN A 934 9.23 28.98 21.14
CA GLN A 934 10.05 29.87 20.30
C GLN A 934 10.91 30.82 21.15
N GLY A 935 12.20 30.91 20.82
CA GLY A 935 13.16 31.76 21.53
C GLY A 935 13.70 31.18 22.84
N LEU A 936 13.21 30.03 23.30
CA LEU A 936 13.77 29.28 24.44
C LEU A 936 14.63 28.08 24.00
N VAL A 937 14.57 27.68 22.73
CA VAL A 937 15.45 26.65 22.15
C VAL A 937 16.93 27.02 22.35
N ASN A 938 17.71 26.07 22.86
CA ASN A 938 19.16 26.25 23.05
C ASN A 938 19.88 26.39 21.69
N PRO A 939 20.54 27.52 21.38
CA PRO A 939 21.19 27.73 20.08
C PRO A 939 22.22 26.66 19.74
N SER A 940 23.04 26.25 20.71
CA SER A 940 24.07 25.22 20.49
C SER A 940 23.51 23.84 20.12
N ILE A 941 22.22 23.58 20.38
CA ILE A 941 21.52 22.37 19.93
C ILE A 941 20.99 22.58 18.50
N TRP A 942 20.34 23.72 18.26
CA TRP A 942 19.80 24.09 16.96
C TRP A 942 20.90 24.16 15.88
N ASP A 943 22.00 24.86 16.14
CA ASP A 943 23.10 25.04 15.19
C ASP A 943 23.73 23.70 14.80
N ARG A 944 23.92 22.79 15.77
CA ARG A 944 24.41 21.41 15.52
C ARG A 944 23.41 20.60 14.71
N GLN A 945 22.11 20.72 15.00
CA GLN A 945 21.06 20.02 14.27
C GLN A 945 20.99 20.51 12.82
N VAL A 946 21.05 21.83 12.57
CA VAL A 946 21.10 22.41 11.22
C VAL A 946 22.37 21.96 10.48
N ALA A 947 23.55 22.12 11.09
CA ALA A 947 24.82 21.74 10.47
C ALA A 947 24.89 20.25 10.04
N ARG A 948 24.25 19.35 10.80
CA ARG A 948 24.17 17.91 10.49
C ARG A 948 23.36 17.57 9.24
N TYR A 949 22.42 18.41 8.83
CA TYR A 949 21.46 18.09 7.76
C TYR A 949 21.37 19.12 6.63
N ILE A 950 21.87 20.35 6.79
CA ILE A 950 21.81 21.40 5.76
C ILE A 950 22.49 20.98 4.44
N SER A 951 23.54 20.15 4.52
CA SER A 951 24.21 19.55 3.36
C SER A 951 23.31 18.60 2.56
N GLN A 952 22.25 18.04 3.17
CA GLN A 952 21.28 17.17 2.51
C GLN A 952 20.08 17.93 1.92
N MET A 953 19.70 19.07 2.51
CA MET A 953 18.53 19.86 2.11
C MET A 953 18.61 20.39 0.66
N ILE A 954 17.47 20.51 -0.01
CA ILE A 954 17.36 21.28 -1.27
C ILE A 954 17.61 22.78 -1.02
N PRO A 955 18.09 23.57 -1.99
CA PRO A 955 18.44 24.98 -1.75
C PRO A 955 17.30 25.84 -1.16
N PRO A 956 16.04 25.77 -1.65
CA PRO A 956 14.94 26.53 -1.03
C PRO A 956 14.63 26.14 0.41
N LEU A 957 14.90 24.88 0.78
CA LEU A 957 14.69 24.36 2.13
C LEU A 957 15.81 24.80 3.07
N ALA A 958 17.05 24.74 2.62
CA ALA A 958 18.19 25.26 3.34
C ALA A 958 18.04 26.77 3.59
N GLU A 959 17.52 27.54 2.62
CA GLU A 959 17.27 28.97 2.78
C GLU A 959 16.23 29.26 3.87
N ILE A 960 15.05 28.63 3.85
CA ILE A 960 14.04 28.88 4.89
C ILE A 960 14.50 28.43 6.29
N VAL A 961 15.21 27.31 6.40
CA VAL A 961 15.76 26.84 7.70
C VAL A 961 16.79 27.85 8.23
N SER A 962 17.70 28.33 7.38
CA SER A 962 18.76 29.26 7.78
C SER A 962 18.25 30.67 8.10
N LYS A 963 17.11 31.07 7.49
CA LYS A 963 16.46 32.38 7.71
C LYS A 963 15.31 32.34 8.71
N THR A 964 15.09 31.22 9.41
CA THR A 964 14.08 31.14 10.48
C THR A 964 14.56 31.89 11.73
N PRO A 965 13.86 32.94 12.20
CA PRO A 965 14.34 33.78 13.29
C PRO A 965 14.20 33.12 14.68
N LYS A 966 13.18 32.26 14.86
CA LYS A 966 12.92 31.54 16.12
C LYS A 966 12.31 30.16 15.83
N ALA A 967 13.14 29.13 15.70
CA ALA A 967 12.67 27.76 15.67
C ALA A 967 12.09 27.33 17.03
N PHE A 968 11.21 26.33 17.03
CA PHE A 968 10.70 25.65 18.23
C PHE A 968 10.61 24.13 18.02
N VAL A 969 10.42 23.36 19.08
CA VAL A 969 10.44 21.89 19.01
C VAL A 969 9.38 21.23 19.91
N THR A 970 8.68 20.24 19.36
CA THR A 970 7.58 19.52 20.03
C THR A 970 7.71 18.01 19.86
N LYS A 971 7.43 17.23 20.91
CA LYS A 971 7.31 15.77 20.83
C LYS A 971 6.08 15.38 20.02
N VAL A 972 6.24 14.53 18.99
CA VAL A 972 5.06 14.00 18.30
C VAL A 972 4.44 12.89 19.15
N ARG A 973 3.15 13.01 19.41
CA ARG A 973 2.38 12.10 20.25
C ARG A 973 1.11 11.64 19.55
N GLU A 974 0.58 10.52 20.00
CA GLU A 974 -0.77 10.05 19.68
C GLU A 974 -1.55 9.89 20.98
N ALA A 975 -2.85 10.16 20.94
CA ALA A 975 -3.74 9.93 22.06
C ALA A 975 -5.09 9.41 21.55
N GLN A 976 -5.57 8.30 22.12
CA GLN A 976 -6.84 7.69 21.72
C GLN A 976 -7.73 7.49 22.94
N CYS A 977 -8.99 7.89 22.83
CA CYS A 977 -10.04 7.52 23.79
C CYS A 977 -10.68 6.18 23.38
N ASN A 978 -11.29 5.46 24.32
CA ASN A 978 -12.09 4.29 23.97
C ASN A 978 -13.39 4.73 23.26
N VAL A 979 -13.91 3.89 22.37
CA VAL A 979 -15.06 4.24 21.51
C VAL A 979 -16.33 4.47 22.35
N ASP A 980 -16.50 3.71 23.44
CA ASP A 980 -17.64 3.83 24.36
C ASP A 980 -17.50 5.00 25.36
N SER A 981 -16.59 5.96 25.11
CA SER A 981 -16.19 6.98 26.10
C SER A 981 -16.11 8.41 25.53
N SER A 982 -16.63 8.61 24.31
CA SER A 982 -16.78 9.91 23.65
C SER A 982 -17.97 10.74 24.13
N PHE A 983 -18.91 10.08 24.83
CA PHE A 983 -20.10 10.67 25.45
C PHE A 983 -20.33 9.93 26.78
N PHE A 984 -20.24 10.62 27.92
CA PHE A 984 -20.40 10.02 29.25
C PHE A 984 -21.78 10.33 29.81
N ASP A 985 -22.54 9.26 30.06
CA ASP A 985 -23.81 9.21 30.82
C ASP A 985 -24.77 10.39 30.57
N GLY A 986 -25.08 10.67 29.30
CA GLY A 986 -25.99 11.77 28.93
C GLY A 986 -25.36 13.18 28.93
N HIS A 987 -24.31 13.40 29.73
CA HIS A 987 -23.97 14.74 30.23
C HIS A 987 -22.61 15.31 29.82
N ALA A 988 -21.69 14.56 29.18
CA ALA A 988 -20.36 15.07 28.83
C ALA A 988 -19.82 14.53 27.49
N VAL A 989 -19.29 15.39 26.62
CA VAL A 989 -18.86 15.06 25.24
C VAL A 989 -17.41 15.47 24.99
N LEU A 990 -16.61 14.55 24.42
CA LEU A 990 -15.25 14.86 23.95
C LEU A 990 -15.26 15.32 22.47
N VAL A 991 -14.49 16.37 22.16
CA VAL A 991 -14.38 16.97 20.81
C VAL A 991 -12.93 17.26 20.40
N GLY A 992 -12.65 17.29 19.08
CA GLY A 992 -11.30 17.50 18.54
C GLY A 992 -10.25 16.54 19.10
N ASP A 993 -9.04 17.05 19.36
CA ASP A 993 -7.90 16.30 19.91
C ASP A 993 -8.16 15.73 21.32
N ALA A 994 -9.17 16.24 22.05
CA ALA A 994 -9.59 15.67 23.34
C ALA A 994 -10.28 14.30 23.20
N PHE A 995 -10.89 14.01 22.04
CA PHE A 995 -11.42 12.67 21.73
C PHE A 995 -10.34 11.76 21.16
N THR A 996 -9.54 12.26 20.21
CA THR A 996 -8.38 11.55 19.65
C THR A 996 -7.43 12.55 19.01
N ALA A 997 -6.17 12.54 19.40
CA ALA A 997 -5.10 13.33 18.79
C ALA A 997 -4.21 12.42 17.93
N PHE A 998 -4.07 12.74 16.64
CA PHE A 998 -3.18 12.03 15.71
C PHE A 998 -1.90 12.82 15.41
N ARG A 999 -0.88 12.15 14.86
CA ARG A 999 0.41 12.76 14.47
C ARG A 999 0.16 13.95 13.52
N SER A 1000 0.90 15.05 13.69
CA SER A 1000 0.62 16.35 13.06
C SER A 1000 0.89 16.47 11.55
N HIS A 1001 0.96 15.36 10.81
CA HIS A 1001 1.50 15.35 9.43
C HIS A 1001 0.57 15.98 8.40
N MET A 1002 -0.74 15.77 8.52
CA MET A 1002 -1.73 16.42 7.64
C MET A 1002 -2.27 17.75 8.19
N GLY A 1003 -1.97 18.12 9.45
CA GLY A 1003 -2.45 19.38 10.04
C GLY A 1003 -3.97 19.49 10.25
N MET A 1004 -4.69 18.36 10.29
CA MET A 1004 -6.16 18.28 10.18
C MET A 1004 -6.94 18.32 11.52
N ALA A 1005 -6.33 18.76 12.62
CA ALA A 1005 -7.00 18.83 13.93
C ALA A 1005 -8.23 19.76 13.94
N SER A 1006 -8.11 20.93 13.29
CA SER A 1006 -9.21 21.88 13.11
C SER A 1006 -10.40 21.27 12.34
N GLU A 1007 -10.11 20.44 11.33
CA GLU A 1007 -11.14 19.73 10.55
C GLU A 1007 -11.85 18.67 11.40
N GLN A 1008 -11.11 17.88 12.18
CA GLN A 1008 -11.72 16.92 13.11
C GLN A 1008 -12.68 17.59 14.10
N ALA A 1009 -12.28 18.72 14.67
CA ALA A 1009 -13.13 19.46 15.59
C ALA A 1009 -14.38 20.03 14.90
N ALA A 1010 -14.24 20.68 13.74
CA ALA A 1010 -15.38 21.17 12.97
C ALA A 1010 -16.36 20.03 12.62
N ARG A 1011 -15.85 18.86 12.22
CA ARG A 1011 -16.67 17.65 12.00
C ARG A 1011 -17.43 17.23 13.25
N HIS A 1012 -16.79 17.24 14.41
CA HIS A 1012 -17.48 16.90 15.66
C HIS A 1012 -18.57 17.93 16.02
N CYS A 1013 -18.36 19.22 15.73
CA CYS A 1013 -19.40 20.25 15.89
C CYS A 1013 -20.59 20.01 14.96
N TRP A 1014 -20.37 19.72 13.68
CA TRP A 1014 -21.44 19.36 12.74
C TRP A 1014 -22.19 18.09 13.14
N GLN A 1015 -21.50 17.09 13.67
CA GLN A 1015 -22.14 15.89 14.24
C GLN A 1015 -22.97 16.20 15.48
N MET A 1016 -22.56 17.16 16.31
CA MET A 1016 -23.33 17.60 17.47
C MET A 1016 -24.58 18.40 17.06
N ASP A 1017 -24.51 19.23 16.02
CA ASP A 1017 -25.69 19.89 15.42
C ASP A 1017 -26.72 18.85 14.91
N ARG A 1018 -26.28 17.85 14.13
CA ARG A 1018 -27.13 16.72 13.68
C ARG A 1018 -27.75 15.93 14.84
N LEU A 1019 -26.96 15.66 15.90
CA LEU A 1019 -27.40 14.98 17.11
C LEU A 1019 -28.43 15.80 17.92
N TRP A 1020 -28.24 17.12 18.00
CA TRP A 1020 -29.17 18.03 18.68
C TRP A 1020 -30.47 18.24 17.89
N ARG A 1021 -30.43 18.17 16.56
CA ARG A 1021 -31.60 18.11 15.67
C ARG A 1021 -32.35 16.77 15.71
N GLY A 1022 -31.76 15.73 16.32
CA GLY A 1022 -32.32 14.37 16.36
C GLY A 1022 -32.13 13.56 15.07
N GLU A 1023 -31.31 14.05 14.12
CA GLU A 1023 -31.06 13.38 12.83
C GLU A 1023 -30.19 12.12 12.97
N ILE A 1024 -29.37 12.04 14.03
CA ILE A 1024 -28.55 10.87 14.37
C ILE A 1024 -28.64 10.54 15.85
N THR A 1025 -28.54 9.25 16.16
CA THR A 1025 -28.37 8.76 17.52
C THR A 1025 -26.94 9.00 18.02
N GLN A 1026 -26.78 9.01 19.34
CA GLN A 1026 -25.47 9.13 19.99
C GLN A 1026 -24.46 8.11 19.45
N LYS A 1027 -24.87 6.83 19.43
CA LYS A 1027 -24.07 5.71 18.94
C LYS A 1027 -23.60 5.90 17.50
N GLN A 1028 -24.42 6.47 16.62
CA GLN A 1028 -24.01 6.78 15.24
C GLN A 1028 -22.96 7.89 15.19
N ARG A 1029 -23.12 8.98 15.95
CA ARG A 1029 -22.11 10.04 16.07
C ARG A 1029 -20.76 9.47 16.50
N ASP A 1030 -20.77 8.62 17.51
CA ASP A 1030 -19.54 8.06 18.10
C ASP A 1030 -18.85 7.06 17.16
N GLN A 1031 -19.63 6.26 16.42
CA GLN A 1031 -19.13 5.42 15.34
C GLN A 1031 -18.53 6.23 14.19
N GLU A 1032 -19.20 7.30 13.72
CA GLU A 1032 -18.66 8.19 12.68
C GLU A 1032 -17.34 8.87 13.14
N ALA A 1033 -17.30 9.37 14.38
CA ALA A 1033 -16.12 10.04 14.95
C ALA A 1033 -14.94 9.06 15.12
N ALA A 1034 -15.18 7.87 15.68
CA ALA A 1034 -14.17 6.83 15.84
C ALA A 1034 -13.64 6.30 14.49
N LEU A 1035 -14.50 6.16 13.48
CA LEU A 1035 -14.09 5.76 12.12
C LEU A 1035 -13.16 6.80 11.49
N TYR A 1036 -13.52 8.08 11.57
CA TYR A 1036 -12.69 9.18 11.08
C TYR A 1036 -11.34 9.22 11.80
N ALA A 1037 -11.36 9.16 13.13
CA ALA A 1037 -10.16 9.12 13.96
C ALA A 1037 -9.23 7.95 13.60
N ASN A 1038 -9.75 6.73 13.47
CA ASN A 1038 -8.96 5.55 13.11
C ASN A 1038 -8.39 5.62 11.68
N LYS A 1039 -9.17 6.08 10.69
CA LYS A 1039 -8.67 6.36 9.33
C LYS A 1039 -7.49 7.33 9.38
N PHE A 1040 -7.60 8.41 10.15
CA PHE A 1040 -6.59 9.47 10.21
C PHE A 1040 -5.36 9.10 11.04
N ILE A 1041 -5.49 8.31 12.11
CA ILE A 1041 -4.32 7.72 12.81
C ILE A 1041 -3.50 6.91 11.82
N LEU A 1042 -4.12 5.98 11.10
CA LEU A 1042 -3.43 5.08 10.17
C LEU A 1042 -2.79 5.85 9.00
N LEU A 1043 -3.49 6.82 8.40
CA LEU A 1043 -2.95 7.62 7.30
C LEU A 1043 -1.78 8.51 7.75
N ASN A 1044 -1.87 9.15 8.92
CA ASN A 1044 -0.73 9.89 9.48
C ASN A 1044 0.42 8.95 9.87
N ARG A 1045 0.17 7.71 10.33
CA ARG A 1045 1.22 6.70 10.56
C ARG A 1045 1.92 6.32 9.26
N ILE A 1046 1.18 6.09 8.17
CA ILE A 1046 1.75 5.79 6.84
C ILE A 1046 2.67 6.93 6.37
N ILE A 1047 2.21 8.19 6.42
CA ILE A 1047 3.01 9.36 6.03
C ILE A 1047 4.25 9.49 6.91
N GLY A 1048 4.06 9.44 8.24
CA GLY A 1048 5.13 9.61 9.23
C GLY A 1048 6.23 8.56 9.15
N LEU A 1049 5.85 7.29 9.00
CA LEU A 1049 6.80 6.18 8.94
C LEU A 1049 7.43 6.06 7.55
N GLY A 1050 6.70 6.43 6.49
CA GLY A 1050 7.22 6.48 5.12
C GLY A 1050 8.27 7.57 4.91
N GLY A 1051 8.03 8.78 5.41
CA GLY A 1051 9.00 9.88 5.37
C GLY A 1051 10.23 9.65 6.25
N LEU A 1052 10.18 8.68 7.16
CA LEU A 1052 11.31 8.23 8.00
C LEU A 1052 11.95 6.93 7.49
N GLU A 1053 11.65 6.49 6.26
CA GLU A 1053 12.17 5.29 5.60
C GLU A 1053 11.88 3.94 6.33
N LEU A 1054 10.92 3.91 7.28
CA LEU A 1054 10.56 2.74 8.11
C LEU A 1054 9.60 1.75 7.39
N ALA A 1055 10.02 1.27 6.23
CA ALA A 1055 9.21 0.53 5.26
C ALA A 1055 8.36 -0.64 5.83
N PHE A 1056 8.90 -1.45 6.74
CA PHE A 1056 8.17 -2.58 7.34
C PHE A 1056 6.94 -2.12 8.15
N GLN A 1057 7.09 -1.03 8.92
CA GLN A 1057 5.99 -0.48 9.71
C GLN A 1057 4.96 0.23 8.82
N VAL A 1058 5.39 0.82 7.69
CA VAL A 1058 4.47 1.34 6.65
C VAL A 1058 3.60 0.22 6.11
N CYS A 1059 4.19 -0.92 5.71
CA CYS A 1059 3.43 -2.06 5.17
C CYS A 1059 2.36 -2.57 6.14
N ASN A 1060 2.65 -2.62 7.44
CA ASN A 1060 1.67 -3.00 8.46
C ASN A 1060 0.52 -1.97 8.58
N ASN A 1061 0.82 -0.67 8.57
CA ASN A 1061 -0.20 0.39 8.66
C ASN A 1061 -1.04 0.51 7.36
N VAL A 1062 -0.45 0.31 6.18
CA VAL A 1062 -1.17 0.21 4.90
C VAL A 1062 -2.12 -1.00 4.92
N SER A 1063 -1.65 -2.16 5.37
CA SER A 1063 -2.48 -3.36 5.51
C SER A 1063 -3.63 -3.15 6.49
N SER A 1064 -3.37 -2.46 7.61
CA SER A 1064 -4.37 -2.10 8.61
C SER A 1064 -5.40 -1.08 8.08
N TYR A 1065 -4.98 -0.11 7.26
CA TYR A 1065 -5.88 0.87 6.62
C TYR A 1065 -6.75 0.24 5.55
N ALA A 1066 -6.18 -0.65 4.73
CA ALA A 1066 -6.92 -1.45 3.77
C ALA A 1066 -7.93 -2.35 4.48
N TRP A 1067 -7.53 -3.06 5.55
CA TRP A 1067 -8.42 -3.88 6.36
C TRP A 1067 -9.55 -3.08 7.02
N LEU A 1068 -9.26 -1.90 7.60
CA LEU A 1068 -10.29 -1.02 8.19
C LEU A 1068 -11.31 -0.56 7.13
N THR A 1069 -10.83 -0.15 5.96
CA THR A 1069 -11.67 0.31 4.84
C THR A 1069 -12.52 -0.83 4.28
N ILE A 1070 -11.95 -2.03 4.15
CA ILE A 1070 -12.67 -3.25 3.74
C ILE A 1070 -13.70 -3.65 4.81
N LYS A 1071 -13.32 -3.68 6.09
CA LYS A 1071 -14.21 -4.01 7.22
C LYS A 1071 -15.46 -3.11 7.22
N HIS A 1072 -15.25 -1.79 7.11
CA HIS A 1072 -16.33 -0.82 7.03
C HIS A 1072 -17.16 -0.96 5.74
N GLY A 1073 -16.52 -1.12 4.58
CA GLY A 1073 -17.20 -1.34 3.30
C GLY A 1073 -18.03 -2.64 3.22
N LEU A 1074 -17.71 -3.63 4.06
CA LEU A 1074 -18.45 -4.87 4.25
C LEU A 1074 -19.49 -4.80 5.40
N GLY A 1075 -19.63 -3.65 6.08
CA GLY A 1075 -20.65 -3.44 7.12
C GLY A 1075 -20.33 -4.06 8.50
N PHE A 1076 -19.11 -4.56 8.72
CA PHE A 1076 -18.71 -5.08 10.04
C PHE A 1076 -18.37 -3.93 11.00
N SER A 1077 -19.12 -3.79 12.10
CA SER A 1077 -18.87 -2.84 13.20
C SER A 1077 -17.52 -3.09 13.87
#